data_AF-A0A952HW11-F1
#
_entry.id   AF-A0A952HW11-F1
#
_cell.length_a   1.000
_cell.length_b   1.000
_cell.length_c   1.000
_cell.angle_alpha   90.00
_cell.angle_beta   90.00
_cell.angle_gamma   90.00
#
_symmetry.space_group_name_H-M   'P 1'
#
loop_
_entity.id
_entity.type
_entity.pdbx_description
1 polymer ?
#
loop_
_entity_poly.entity_id
_entity_poly.type
_entity_poly.pdbx_seq_one_letter_code
_entity_poly.pdbx_strand_id
1 'polypeptide(L)'
;LSDKIENIKKLPYSGTCVKRKNDRELPGEVELLTKNKVVVVYNGIINNEKPFFVEKAVVNDHRQLENALDEYISRFKPVESNKNTDKEKISEDIPETKPEKESEKKPKDKTKKNKPLLQFEKLVEAYRIIRKHNIIDGWKIERVFSAYCVRNNIPSELAIEAFKTIYASDYDEKRTIWILNRTKKKDLELLPNIGSVYYHMGLALDSGVLNEYEREIIKAVFRELKKSGYDDYDPIDYLENAENIILVSSQKIKGKKGESKFREAYFIETSKRNLKKVVYVEITANERMGIYKPHVLEKIKHVGPKIDIIRLVSDGNLSVHEFKINDTIIHKPTFNYSKVDDLIHELTVKAINSGTRYDTQLFKQYLDLKIEEYAEKHGLEPCIISKRTGWNDDLTAFYHYALNDKYHELHSEHELYKKRKAIVKNKDKQHELVKEILKEGKLLSVLLVASVSSLFIKPFNIPGITIILGGNSGAGKTTSSLIATSLFYYSDDVLLSAQATKTALELIISSLNSLPVLIDEGALAGVGMISDLIFSVHSGAGKTRGRKDLTVDFKELKSNVFWTTETTDIDDLRRTGAFRRMLYLVVKSWEDFTSLFRPEDRINEQYAGCGADYIRYAIEHMEDIRKAFKEETYSFSSKYREINTIALNLYSGLILLEAFYNTKFYELRKTIDKILDDAKALFIENKENVVQEFKDILVENTYKRFHVINIDDEIGEKLANSNIWGEYDAKSQTYYIMARAFKEIAKMIGKERNLVVEELTKAGVLENKNVSYYMKSIKQTVKVYVVKFKEKKEDNKTTKEQADNKVEKKKIDNNDVVDF
;
A
#
# COMPACT_ATOMS: atom_id res chain seq x y z
N LEU A 1 -11.44 -25.58 -28.20
CA LEU A 1 -10.14 -25.30 -28.83
C LEU A 1 -10.43 -25.12 -30.31
N SER A 2 -9.79 -24.18 -30.99
CA SER A 2 -10.00 -24.00 -32.44
C SER A 2 -9.31 -25.11 -33.22
N ASP A 3 -9.76 -25.34 -34.46
CA ASP A 3 -9.11 -26.27 -35.40
C ASP A 3 -7.62 -25.92 -35.60
N LYS A 4 -7.26 -24.64 -35.45
CA LYS A 4 -5.87 -24.18 -35.55
C LYS A 4 -5.01 -24.75 -34.42
N ILE A 5 -5.49 -24.75 -33.18
CA ILE A 5 -4.74 -25.31 -32.03
C ILE A 5 -4.70 -26.84 -32.09
N GLU A 6 -5.78 -27.50 -32.53
CA GLU A 6 -5.80 -28.97 -32.66
C GLU A 6 -4.79 -29.50 -33.70
N ASN A 7 -4.40 -28.67 -34.67
CA ASN A 7 -3.45 -29.02 -35.71
C ASN A 7 -1.97 -28.79 -35.33
N ILE A 8 -1.68 -28.10 -34.22
CA ILE A 8 -0.30 -27.90 -33.74
C ILE A 8 0.12 -29.14 -32.94
N LYS A 9 0.88 -30.04 -33.58
CA LYS A 9 1.36 -31.29 -32.95
C LYS A 9 2.76 -31.18 -32.33
N LYS A 10 3.59 -30.25 -32.82
CA LYS A 10 4.99 -30.09 -32.43
C LYS A 10 5.32 -28.61 -32.22
N LEU A 11 6.13 -28.30 -31.21
CA LEU A 11 6.62 -26.95 -30.94
C LEU A 11 8.13 -26.86 -31.22
N PRO A 12 8.59 -25.82 -31.94
CA PRO A 12 10.01 -25.59 -32.16
C PRO A 12 10.72 -25.25 -30.84
N TYR A 13 11.93 -25.75 -30.65
CA TYR A 13 12.75 -25.49 -29.46
C TYR A 13 14.22 -25.40 -29.86
N SER A 14 14.98 -24.44 -29.31
CA SER A 14 16.36 -24.13 -29.70
C SER A 14 17.43 -25.02 -29.07
N GLY A 15 17.08 -25.86 -28.09
CA GLY A 15 18.02 -26.77 -27.41
C GLY A 15 17.94 -28.21 -27.92
N THR A 16 18.95 -29.02 -27.59
CA THR A 16 18.92 -30.48 -27.84
C THR A 16 17.93 -31.16 -26.89
N CYS A 17 16.80 -31.62 -27.43
CA CYS A 17 15.89 -32.52 -26.71
C CYS A 17 16.43 -33.95 -26.77
N VAL A 18 16.49 -34.64 -25.63
CA VAL A 18 17.02 -36.01 -25.54
C VAL A 18 16.03 -36.88 -24.76
N LYS A 19 15.67 -38.02 -25.31
CA LYS A 19 14.83 -39.06 -24.70
C LYS A 19 15.71 -40.23 -24.30
N ARG A 20 15.71 -40.62 -23.01
CA ARG A 20 16.42 -41.83 -22.57
C ARG A 20 15.49 -43.04 -22.62
N LYS A 21 15.91 -44.10 -23.31
CA LYS A 21 15.22 -45.39 -23.34
C LYS A 21 16.25 -46.48 -23.09
N ASN A 22 16.09 -47.24 -22.00
CA ASN A 22 17.01 -48.32 -21.59
C ASN A 22 18.47 -47.85 -21.54
N ASP A 23 18.74 -46.74 -20.83
CA ASP A 23 20.08 -46.14 -20.67
C ASP A 23 20.79 -45.70 -21.95
N ARG A 24 20.06 -45.54 -23.07
CA ARG A 24 20.57 -44.91 -24.30
C ARG A 24 19.87 -43.59 -24.59
N GLU A 25 20.64 -42.59 -25.00
CA GLU A 25 20.15 -41.26 -25.40
C GLU A 25 19.69 -41.26 -26.86
N LEU A 26 18.43 -40.86 -27.07
CA LEU A 26 17.80 -40.68 -28.38
C LEU A 26 17.41 -39.21 -28.56
N PRO A 27 17.34 -38.68 -29.79
CA PRO A 27 16.76 -37.36 -30.02
C PRO A 27 15.29 -37.30 -29.57
N GLY A 28 14.91 -36.27 -28.82
CA GLY A 28 13.55 -36.00 -28.36
C GLY A 28 12.89 -34.85 -29.12
N GLU A 29 11.57 -34.71 -29.00
CA GLU A 29 10.77 -33.63 -29.59
C GLU A 29 9.78 -33.06 -28.55
N VAL A 30 9.33 -31.82 -28.73
CA VAL A 30 8.32 -31.18 -27.87
C VAL A 30 6.95 -31.27 -28.55
N GLU A 31 6.02 -32.02 -27.95
CA GLU A 31 4.67 -32.26 -28.47
C GLU A 31 3.61 -31.47 -27.70
N LEU A 32 2.56 -31.02 -28.40
CA LEU A 32 1.39 -30.37 -27.80
C LEU A 32 0.18 -31.33 -27.86
N LEU A 33 -0.28 -31.81 -26.70
CA LEU A 33 -1.39 -32.78 -26.61
C LEU A 33 -2.70 -32.06 -26.25
N THR A 34 -3.69 -32.12 -27.16
CA THR A 34 -4.91 -31.28 -27.07
C THR A 34 -6.21 -32.04 -26.79
N LYS A 35 -6.20 -33.39 -26.75
CA LYS A 35 -7.39 -34.20 -26.40
C LYS A 35 -7.26 -34.86 -25.03
N ASN A 36 -8.20 -34.49 -24.15
CA ASN A 36 -8.39 -34.85 -22.73
C ASN A 36 -7.46 -34.15 -21.72
N LYS A 37 -8.07 -33.15 -21.06
CA LYS A 37 -7.47 -31.94 -20.51
C LYS A 37 -6.66 -32.15 -19.23
N VAL A 38 -5.33 -32.12 -19.36
CA VAL A 38 -4.38 -31.71 -18.33
C VAL A 38 -3.18 -31.09 -19.03
N VAL A 39 -2.71 -29.91 -18.63
CA VAL A 39 -1.39 -29.42 -19.05
C VAL A 39 -0.37 -30.10 -18.15
N VAL A 40 0.46 -30.94 -18.75
CA VAL A 40 1.45 -31.75 -18.04
C VAL A 40 2.83 -31.32 -18.49
N VAL A 41 3.59 -30.69 -17.59
CA VAL A 41 4.96 -30.24 -17.88
C VAL A 41 5.94 -31.19 -17.22
N TYR A 42 6.85 -31.75 -18.02
CA TYR A 42 7.97 -32.56 -17.57
C TYR A 42 9.25 -31.73 -17.60
N ASN A 43 10.16 -31.96 -16.65
CA ASN A 43 11.43 -31.26 -16.49
C ASN A 43 12.50 -31.65 -17.54
N GLY A 44 12.09 -32.08 -18.73
CA GLY A 44 13.00 -32.51 -19.80
C GLY A 44 13.48 -33.97 -19.69
N ILE A 45 13.06 -34.74 -18.67
CA ILE A 45 13.36 -36.17 -18.55
C ILE A 45 12.03 -36.95 -18.46
N ILE A 46 11.61 -37.60 -19.55
CA ILE A 46 10.36 -38.39 -19.59
C ILE A 46 10.65 -39.83 -19.09
N ASN A 47 10.88 -40.00 -17.79
CA ASN A 47 11.23 -41.29 -17.17
C ASN A 47 10.18 -41.77 -16.15
N ASN A 48 8.95 -42.08 -16.55
CA ASN A 48 7.91 -42.66 -15.67
C ASN A 48 7.69 -41.96 -14.29
N GLU A 49 8.22 -40.75 -14.11
CA GLU A 49 8.12 -39.97 -12.89
C GLU A 49 6.85 -39.12 -12.88
N LYS A 50 6.38 -38.75 -11.68
CA LYS A 50 5.22 -37.89 -11.52
C LYS A 50 5.51 -36.51 -12.13
N PRO A 51 4.59 -35.94 -12.91
CA PRO A 51 4.84 -34.67 -13.57
C PRO A 51 5.13 -33.55 -12.59
N PHE A 52 5.99 -32.63 -13.00
CA PHE A 52 6.34 -31.43 -12.23
C PHE A 52 5.14 -30.49 -12.06
N PHE A 53 4.23 -30.49 -13.05
CA PHE A 53 3.06 -29.64 -13.08
C PHE A 53 1.89 -30.36 -13.72
N VAL A 54 0.73 -30.32 -13.05
CA VAL A 54 -0.53 -30.94 -13.48
C VAL A 54 -1.64 -29.93 -13.20
N GLU A 55 -2.06 -29.19 -14.22
CA GLU A 55 -3.15 -28.22 -14.08
C GLU A 55 -4.31 -28.54 -15.03
N LYS A 56 -5.54 -28.46 -14.52
CA LYS A 56 -6.74 -28.42 -15.37
C LYS A 56 -6.81 -27.04 -16.01
N ALA A 57 -6.41 -26.95 -17.27
CA ALA A 57 -6.47 -25.70 -18.00
C ALA A 57 -7.91 -25.16 -18.07
N VAL A 58 -8.16 -24.02 -17.40
CA VAL A 58 -9.30 -23.14 -17.67
C VAL A 58 -8.78 -22.02 -18.56
N VAL A 59 -8.90 -22.21 -19.87
CA VAL A 59 -8.56 -21.19 -20.85
C VAL A 59 -9.79 -20.29 -21.00
N ASN A 60 -9.76 -19.10 -20.39
CA ASN A 60 -10.86 -18.13 -20.45
C ASN A 60 -10.97 -17.40 -21.80
N ASP A 61 -9.95 -17.48 -22.67
CA ASP A 61 -10.04 -17.03 -24.06
C ASP A 61 -9.07 -17.80 -24.97
N HIS A 62 -9.60 -18.52 -25.95
CA HIS A 62 -8.83 -19.32 -26.90
C HIS A 62 -7.98 -18.45 -27.85
N ARG A 63 -8.37 -17.19 -28.10
CA ARG A 63 -7.63 -16.28 -28.98
C ARG A 63 -6.29 -15.84 -28.39
N GLN A 64 -6.21 -15.69 -27.07
CA GLN A 64 -4.95 -15.37 -26.39
C GLN A 64 -3.93 -16.51 -26.52
N LEU A 65 -4.40 -17.76 -26.43
CA LEU A 65 -3.55 -18.93 -26.60
C LEU A 65 -3.06 -19.07 -28.05
N GLU A 66 -3.91 -18.79 -29.04
CA GLU A 66 -3.50 -18.76 -30.46
C GLU A 66 -2.42 -17.72 -30.71
N ASN A 67 -2.60 -16.49 -30.22
CA ASN A 67 -1.63 -15.40 -30.40
C ASN A 67 -0.29 -15.74 -29.75
N ALA A 68 -0.30 -16.33 -28.54
CA ALA A 68 0.93 -16.73 -27.85
C ALA A 68 1.67 -17.87 -28.58
N LEU A 69 0.92 -18.84 -29.14
CA LEU A 69 1.50 -19.93 -29.93
C LEU A 69 2.07 -19.43 -31.26
N ASP A 70 1.38 -18.51 -31.94
CA ASP A 70 1.85 -17.88 -33.18
C ASP A 70 3.12 -17.06 -32.92
N GLU A 71 3.14 -16.26 -31.85
CA GLU A 71 4.30 -15.49 -31.44
C GLU A 71 5.49 -16.42 -31.14
N TYR A 72 5.26 -17.48 -30.37
CA TYR A 72 6.29 -18.47 -30.05
C TYR A 72 6.87 -19.13 -31.32
N ILE A 73 6.02 -19.61 -32.23
CA ILE A 73 6.46 -20.28 -33.47
C ILE A 73 7.17 -19.29 -34.41
N SER A 74 6.74 -18.03 -34.45
CA SER A 74 7.34 -16.99 -35.32
C SER A 74 8.81 -16.71 -35.00
N ARG A 75 9.23 -16.86 -33.74
CA ARG A 75 10.62 -16.69 -33.28
C ARG A 75 11.60 -17.69 -33.88
N PHE A 76 11.11 -18.75 -34.53
CA PHE A 76 11.90 -19.82 -35.12
C PHE A 76 11.80 -19.88 -36.64
N LYS A 77 11.14 -18.92 -37.29
CA LYS A 77 11.16 -18.80 -38.76
C LYS A 77 12.45 -18.10 -39.20
N PRO A 78 13.20 -18.63 -40.19
CA PRO A 78 14.41 -17.97 -40.67
C PRO A 78 14.07 -16.66 -41.39
N VAL A 79 14.83 -15.61 -41.10
CA VAL A 79 14.79 -14.32 -41.82
C VAL A 79 15.52 -14.50 -43.16
N GLU A 80 14.84 -14.21 -44.27
CA GLU A 80 15.45 -14.20 -45.60
C GLU A 80 16.59 -13.17 -45.65
N SER A 81 17.76 -13.62 -46.09
CA SER A 81 18.97 -12.83 -46.18
C SER A 81 19.13 -12.25 -47.58
N ASN A 82 19.17 -10.92 -47.68
CA ASN A 82 19.74 -10.25 -48.84
C ASN A 82 21.26 -10.12 -48.64
N LYS A 83 22.01 -10.85 -49.47
CA LYS A 83 23.45 -10.73 -49.66
C LYS A 83 23.75 -9.56 -50.61
N ASN A 84 24.83 -8.83 -50.32
CA ASN A 84 25.90 -8.40 -51.23
C ASN A 84 26.95 -7.65 -50.38
N THR A 85 28.08 -8.29 -50.06
CA THR A 85 29.43 -8.09 -50.66
C THR A 85 29.88 -6.63 -50.69
N ASP A 86 30.97 -6.32 -49.96
CA ASP A 86 32.27 -6.07 -50.59
C ASP A 86 33.42 -6.03 -49.56
N LYS A 87 34.58 -6.53 -50.00
CA LYS A 87 35.90 -6.45 -49.37
C LYS A 87 36.69 -5.41 -50.16
N GLU A 88 37.44 -4.53 -49.50
CA GLU A 88 38.69 -3.99 -50.06
C GLU A 88 39.65 -3.44 -49.00
N LYS A 89 40.93 -3.41 -49.40
CA LYS A 89 42.18 -3.18 -48.62
C LYS A 89 42.56 -1.68 -48.55
N ILE A 90 43.74 -1.43 -47.96
CA ILE A 90 44.67 -0.25 -48.03
C ILE A 90 44.76 0.46 -46.65
N SER A 91 45.86 1.04 -46.15
CA SER A 91 47.31 0.84 -46.13
C SER A 91 47.89 1.90 -45.16
N GLU A 92 49.02 1.60 -44.49
CA GLU A 92 50.14 2.48 -44.10
C GLU A 92 49.97 3.87 -43.42
N ASP A 93 50.78 4.02 -42.35
CA ASP A 93 51.65 5.15 -41.98
C ASP A 93 51.54 5.90 -40.62
N ILE A 94 52.73 5.90 -40.01
CA ILE A 94 53.38 6.41 -38.77
C ILE A 94 53.29 7.96 -38.68
N PRO A 95 53.32 8.64 -37.49
CA PRO A 95 54.56 8.69 -36.72
C PRO A 95 54.59 8.81 -35.18
N GLU A 96 55.74 8.36 -34.69
CA GLU A 96 56.33 8.54 -33.37
C GLU A 96 56.52 10.02 -32.99
N THR A 97 56.37 10.33 -31.71
CA THR A 97 57.13 11.39 -31.02
C THR A 97 57.41 10.98 -29.57
N LYS A 98 58.71 10.88 -29.23
CA LYS A 98 59.31 11.05 -27.89
C LYS A 98 59.55 12.57 -27.66
N PRO A 99 60.14 13.01 -26.54
CA PRO A 99 60.00 12.63 -25.12
C PRO A 99 59.75 13.89 -24.24
N GLU A 100 59.50 13.76 -22.93
CA GLU A 100 60.07 14.72 -21.97
C GLU A 100 60.09 14.18 -20.53
N LYS A 101 61.20 14.49 -19.85
CA LYS A 101 61.50 14.18 -18.45
C LYS A 101 61.03 15.35 -17.59
N GLU A 102 60.37 15.06 -16.48
CA GLU A 102 60.42 15.95 -15.32
C GLU A 102 60.62 15.14 -14.03
N SER A 103 61.69 15.51 -13.34
CA SER A 103 62.00 15.14 -11.97
C SER A 103 61.28 16.08 -11.02
N GLU A 104 60.70 15.60 -9.91
CA GLU A 104 60.83 16.30 -8.62
C GLU A 104 60.49 15.45 -7.38
N LYS A 105 61.46 15.45 -6.46
CA LYS A 105 61.44 15.50 -4.99
C LYS A 105 60.46 14.64 -4.15
N LYS A 106 61.09 13.81 -3.32
CA LYS A 106 60.58 13.22 -2.07
C LYS A 106 60.17 14.28 -1.04
N PRO A 107 59.29 13.90 -0.10
CA PRO A 107 59.65 14.02 1.31
C PRO A 107 59.48 12.69 2.08
N LYS A 108 60.44 12.43 2.98
CA LYS A 108 60.38 11.41 4.02
C LYS A 108 59.99 12.09 5.33
N ASP A 109 59.01 11.56 6.05
CA ASP A 109 59.10 11.37 7.50
C ASP A 109 58.06 10.32 7.95
N LYS A 110 58.49 9.11 8.29
CA LYS A 110 58.71 8.58 9.65
C LYS A 110 57.43 8.43 10.48
N THR A 111 56.81 7.27 10.36
CA THR A 111 56.15 6.60 11.48
C THR A 111 56.54 5.12 11.49
N LYS A 112 56.94 4.63 12.67
CA LYS A 112 57.44 3.27 12.92
C LYS A 112 56.45 2.22 12.39
N LYS A 113 56.83 1.47 11.36
CA LYS A 113 56.08 0.29 10.87
C LYS A 113 56.89 -0.98 11.09
N ASN A 114 56.24 -1.95 11.71
CA ASN A 114 56.62 -3.37 11.64
C ASN A 114 56.90 -3.73 10.18
N LYS A 115 58.03 -4.41 9.94
CA LYS A 115 58.41 -4.94 8.62
C LYS A 115 57.23 -5.75 8.04
N PRO A 116 56.75 -5.47 6.82
CA PRO A 116 55.82 -6.38 6.15
C PRO A 116 56.56 -7.68 5.83
N LEU A 117 55.95 -8.82 6.18
CA LEU A 117 56.50 -10.17 6.00
C LEU A 117 56.63 -10.58 4.50
N LEU A 118 56.11 -9.76 3.58
CA LEU A 118 56.10 -9.99 2.13
C LEU A 118 56.09 -8.65 1.39
N GLN A 119 56.85 -8.50 0.29
CA GLN A 119 56.76 -7.29 -0.54
C GLN A 119 55.39 -7.20 -1.25
N PHE A 120 54.56 -6.24 -0.85
CA PHE A 120 53.18 -6.09 -1.33
C PHE A 120 53.08 -6.05 -2.86
N GLU A 121 53.95 -5.31 -3.55
CA GLU A 121 53.98 -5.21 -5.02
C GLU A 121 54.21 -6.58 -5.70
N LYS A 122 55.09 -7.42 -5.14
CA LYS A 122 55.32 -8.78 -5.67
C LYS A 122 54.11 -9.68 -5.48
N LEU A 123 53.38 -9.52 -4.38
CA LEU A 123 52.16 -10.26 -4.13
C LEU A 123 51.04 -9.86 -5.11
N VAL A 124 50.89 -8.56 -5.38
CA VAL A 124 49.93 -8.04 -6.37
C VAL A 124 50.22 -8.63 -7.75
N GLU A 125 51.49 -8.61 -8.16
CA GLU A 125 51.93 -9.16 -9.44
C GLU A 125 51.70 -10.67 -9.54
N ALA A 126 51.97 -11.42 -8.46
CA ALA A 126 51.68 -12.85 -8.42
C ALA A 126 50.19 -13.15 -8.57
N TYR A 127 49.31 -12.41 -7.89
CA TYR A 127 47.86 -12.59 -8.03
C TYR A 127 47.32 -12.15 -9.40
N ARG A 128 47.94 -11.14 -10.04
CA ARG A 128 47.64 -10.75 -11.43
C ARG A 128 47.93 -11.90 -12.39
N ILE A 129 49.07 -12.59 -12.23
CA ILE A 129 49.43 -13.77 -13.04
C ILE A 129 48.45 -14.92 -12.79
N ILE A 130 48.14 -15.22 -11.52
CA ILE A 130 47.17 -16.27 -11.15
C ILE A 130 45.81 -16.01 -11.78
N ARG A 131 45.34 -14.76 -11.76
CA ARG A 131 44.06 -14.35 -12.34
C ARG A 131 44.07 -14.41 -13.87
N LYS A 132 45.14 -13.94 -14.52
CA LYS A 132 45.34 -13.98 -15.98
C LYS A 132 45.16 -15.38 -16.55
N HIS A 133 45.68 -16.39 -15.86
CA HIS A 133 45.62 -17.79 -16.28
C HIS A 133 44.42 -18.56 -15.71
N ASN A 134 43.51 -17.89 -14.99
CA ASN A 134 42.35 -18.51 -14.33
C ASN A 134 42.70 -19.73 -13.46
N ILE A 135 43.87 -19.72 -12.83
CA ILE A 135 44.35 -20.85 -12.00
C ILE A 135 43.48 -21.00 -10.74
N ILE A 136 43.04 -19.87 -10.19
CA ILE A 136 42.22 -19.79 -9.00
C ILE A 136 40.97 -18.98 -9.31
N ASP A 137 39.83 -19.47 -8.83
CA ASP A 137 38.56 -18.77 -8.92
C ASP A 137 38.64 -17.35 -8.35
N GLY A 138 38.05 -16.38 -9.06
CA GLY A 138 38.13 -14.96 -8.68
C GLY A 138 37.59 -14.67 -7.28
N TRP A 139 36.57 -15.39 -6.81
CA TRP A 139 36.06 -15.22 -5.45
C TRP A 139 37.07 -15.69 -4.39
N LYS A 140 37.82 -16.78 -4.66
CA LYS A 140 38.89 -17.25 -3.76
C LYS A 140 40.04 -16.23 -3.71
N ILE A 141 40.39 -15.61 -4.83
CA ILE A 141 41.39 -14.53 -4.89
C ILE A 141 40.92 -13.34 -4.04
N GLU A 142 39.70 -12.85 -4.28
CA GLU A 142 39.08 -11.75 -3.52
C GLU A 142 39.14 -11.99 -2.01
N ARG A 143 38.73 -13.18 -1.56
CA ARG A 143 38.67 -13.54 -0.14
C ARG A 143 40.05 -13.57 0.53
N VAL A 144 41.04 -14.20 -0.11
CA VAL A 144 42.38 -14.35 0.49
C VAL A 144 43.16 -13.04 0.40
N PHE A 145 43.05 -12.32 -0.71
CA PHE A 145 43.77 -11.07 -0.92
C PHE A 145 43.20 -9.93 -0.07
N SER A 146 41.87 -9.82 0.07
CA SER A 146 41.27 -8.83 0.98
C SER A 146 41.65 -9.11 2.44
N ALA A 147 41.65 -10.38 2.86
CA ALA A 147 42.09 -10.80 4.18
C ALA A 147 43.56 -10.44 4.44
N TYR A 148 44.44 -10.68 3.47
CA TYR A 148 45.83 -10.25 3.54
C TYR A 148 45.94 -8.73 3.73
N CYS A 149 45.20 -7.94 2.95
CA CYS A 149 45.23 -6.48 3.04
C CYS A 149 44.79 -5.99 4.42
N VAL A 150 43.69 -6.52 4.96
CA VAL A 150 43.17 -6.14 6.28
C VAL A 150 44.11 -6.58 7.40
N ARG A 151 44.61 -7.83 7.39
CA ARG A 151 45.53 -8.35 8.42
C ARG A 151 46.86 -7.61 8.48
N ASN A 152 47.34 -7.09 7.35
CA ASN A 152 48.60 -6.35 7.26
C ASN A 152 48.42 -4.82 7.31
N ASN A 153 47.22 -4.32 7.65
CA ASN A 153 46.90 -2.88 7.72
C ASN A 153 47.28 -2.12 6.43
N ILE A 154 47.00 -2.72 5.27
CA ILE A 154 47.17 -2.05 3.97
C ILE A 154 46.09 -0.98 3.81
N PRO A 155 46.45 0.28 3.50
CA PRO A 155 45.49 1.35 3.22
C PRO A 155 44.47 0.95 2.14
N SER A 156 43.23 1.40 2.30
CA SER A 156 42.13 1.04 1.39
C SER A 156 42.42 1.47 -0.05
N GLU A 157 43.03 2.64 -0.22
CA GLU A 157 43.40 3.22 -1.51
C GLU A 157 44.41 2.31 -2.22
N LEU A 158 45.44 1.86 -1.49
CA LEU A 158 46.45 0.93 -2.02
C LEU A 158 45.88 -0.46 -2.32
N ALA A 159 44.96 -0.95 -1.49
CA ALA A 159 44.27 -2.22 -1.76
C ALA A 159 43.38 -2.12 -3.00
N ILE A 160 42.69 -1.00 -3.22
CA ILE A 160 41.87 -0.73 -4.40
C ILE A 160 42.74 -0.73 -5.67
N GLU A 161 43.87 -0.02 -5.67
CA GLU A 161 44.81 -0.02 -6.80
C GLU A 161 45.41 -1.41 -7.08
N ALA A 162 45.68 -2.18 -6.03
CA ALA A 162 46.08 -3.58 -6.17
C ALA A 162 45.00 -4.45 -6.84
N PHE A 163 43.73 -4.31 -6.44
CA PHE A 163 42.62 -5.02 -7.07
C PHE A 163 42.41 -4.59 -8.54
N LYS A 164 42.55 -3.29 -8.86
CA LYS A 164 42.56 -2.79 -10.24
C LYS A 164 43.65 -3.48 -11.05
N THR A 165 44.85 -3.63 -10.48
CA THR A 165 45.98 -4.28 -11.12
C THR A 165 45.74 -5.78 -11.36
N ILE A 166 45.14 -6.48 -10.38
CA ILE A 166 44.87 -7.92 -10.46
C ILE A 166 43.77 -8.23 -11.49
N TYR A 167 42.71 -7.42 -11.55
CA TYR A 167 41.52 -7.68 -12.38
C TYR A 167 41.54 -6.96 -13.74
N ALA A 168 42.36 -5.93 -13.90
CA ALA A 168 42.47 -5.14 -15.13
C ALA A 168 41.09 -4.75 -15.70
N SER A 169 40.72 -5.25 -16.89
CA SER A 169 39.44 -4.98 -17.56
C SER A 169 38.22 -5.51 -16.81
N ASP A 170 38.39 -6.53 -15.97
CA ASP A 170 37.30 -7.19 -15.23
C ASP A 170 37.07 -6.54 -13.84
N TYR A 171 37.68 -5.37 -13.59
CA TYR A 171 37.61 -4.70 -12.31
C TYR A 171 36.25 -4.04 -12.05
N ASP A 172 35.69 -4.31 -10.87
CA ASP A 172 34.48 -3.66 -10.35
C ASP A 172 34.80 -2.94 -9.04
N GLU A 173 34.77 -1.61 -9.08
CA GLU A 173 35.07 -0.74 -7.94
C GLU A 173 34.06 -0.88 -6.81
N LYS A 174 32.76 -0.91 -7.12
CA LYS A 174 31.69 -1.01 -6.11
C LYS A 174 31.80 -2.33 -5.37
N ARG A 175 32.04 -3.42 -6.10
CA ARG A 175 32.27 -4.75 -5.52
C ARG A 175 33.52 -4.77 -4.66
N THR A 176 34.63 -4.20 -5.12
CA THR A 176 35.91 -4.18 -4.37
C THR A 176 35.78 -3.42 -3.05
N ILE A 177 35.17 -2.22 -3.08
CA ILE A 177 34.90 -1.42 -1.88
C ILE A 177 34.03 -2.20 -0.91
N TRP A 178 32.98 -2.86 -1.41
CA TRP A 178 32.10 -3.70 -0.61
C TRP A 178 32.83 -4.86 0.05
N ILE A 179 33.70 -5.59 -0.68
CA ILE A 179 34.50 -6.71 -0.15
C ILE A 179 35.45 -6.23 0.95
N LEU A 180 36.19 -5.15 0.72
CA LEU A 180 37.14 -4.61 1.69
C LEU A 180 36.43 -4.16 2.97
N ASN A 181 35.33 -3.41 2.83
CA ASN A 181 34.54 -2.97 3.98
C ASN A 181 33.94 -4.15 4.75
N ARG A 182 33.46 -5.19 4.04
CA ARG A 182 32.95 -6.41 4.67
C ARG A 182 34.06 -7.18 5.38
N THR A 183 35.27 -7.24 4.82
CA THR A 183 36.42 -7.94 5.41
C THR A 183 36.91 -7.22 6.67
N LYS A 184 36.94 -5.88 6.68
CA LYS A 184 37.32 -5.06 7.86
C LYS A 184 36.39 -5.23 9.06
N LYS A 185 35.13 -5.59 8.84
CA LYS A 185 34.13 -5.81 9.89
C LYS A 185 34.25 -7.18 10.57
N LYS A 186 35.10 -8.08 10.08
CA LYS A 186 35.29 -9.43 10.63
C LYS A 186 36.41 -9.44 11.66
N ASP A 187 36.34 -10.39 12.60
CA ASP A 187 37.46 -10.68 13.50
C ASP A 187 38.69 -11.12 12.69
N LEU A 188 39.84 -10.47 12.96
CA LEU A 188 41.11 -10.72 12.28
C LEU A 188 41.57 -12.19 12.44
N GLU A 189 41.26 -12.83 13.57
CA GLU A 189 41.65 -14.22 13.83
C GLU A 189 40.82 -15.21 12.99
N LEU A 190 39.62 -14.82 12.55
CA LEU A 190 38.71 -15.60 11.71
C LEU A 190 38.84 -15.30 10.20
N LEU A 191 39.86 -14.54 9.80
CA LEU A 191 40.19 -14.32 8.39
C LEU A 191 41.23 -15.33 7.90
N PRO A 192 41.22 -15.70 6.59
CA PRO A 192 42.30 -16.46 5.97
C PRO A 192 43.68 -15.90 6.35
N ASN A 193 44.61 -16.78 6.70
CA ASN A 193 45.96 -16.39 7.07
C ASN A 193 46.89 -16.42 5.83
N ILE A 194 48.16 -16.05 6.04
CA ILE A 194 49.14 -16.00 4.96
C ILE A 194 49.48 -17.40 4.40
N GLY A 195 49.15 -18.48 5.12
CA GLY A 195 49.22 -19.84 4.61
C GLY A 195 48.29 -20.06 3.41
N SER A 196 47.10 -19.44 3.40
CA SER A 196 46.22 -19.48 2.23
C SER A 196 46.85 -18.82 1.00
N VAL A 197 47.69 -17.79 1.19
CA VAL A 197 48.49 -17.19 0.12
C VAL A 197 49.56 -18.19 -0.36
N TYR A 198 50.27 -18.86 0.56
CA TYR A 198 51.26 -19.89 0.22
C TYR A 198 50.65 -21.01 -0.62
N TYR A 199 49.48 -21.50 -0.22
CA TYR A 199 48.75 -22.53 -0.96
C TYR A 199 48.38 -22.07 -2.38
N HIS A 200 47.88 -20.83 -2.54
CA HIS A 200 47.57 -20.27 -3.85
C HIS A 200 48.81 -20.20 -4.76
N MET A 201 49.96 -19.84 -4.20
CA MET A 201 51.23 -19.81 -4.95
C MET A 201 51.68 -21.22 -5.35
N GLY A 202 51.51 -22.22 -4.49
CA GLY A 202 51.79 -23.63 -4.80
C GLY A 202 50.95 -24.14 -5.97
N LEU A 203 49.63 -23.96 -5.92
CA LEU A 203 48.71 -24.32 -7.02
C LEU A 203 49.12 -23.67 -8.34
N ALA A 204 49.59 -22.43 -8.30
CA ALA A 204 50.06 -21.74 -9.49
C ALA A 204 51.33 -22.36 -10.07
N LEU A 205 52.29 -22.77 -9.23
CA LEU A 205 53.50 -23.46 -9.67
C LEU A 205 53.22 -24.84 -10.29
N ASP A 206 52.21 -25.52 -9.75
CA ASP A 206 51.78 -26.87 -10.19
C ASP A 206 50.86 -26.84 -11.41
N SER A 207 50.30 -25.68 -11.77
CA SER A 207 49.32 -25.52 -12.86
C SER A 207 49.83 -25.88 -14.27
N GLY A 208 51.14 -25.85 -14.48
CA GLY A 208 51.77 -26.12 -15.78
C GLY A 208 51.59 -25.03 -16.86
N VAL A 209 50.81 -23.97 -16.61
CA VAL A 209 50.46 -22.94 -17.62
C VAL A 209 51.35 -21.69 -17.60
N LEU A 210 52.26 -21.58 -16.62
CA LEU A 210 53.12 -20.42 -16.43
C LEU A 210 54.35 -20.44 -17.35
N ASN A 211 54.70 -19.29 -17.95
CA ASN A 211 55.99 -19.12 -18.62
C ASN A 211 57.14 -18.97 -17.61
N GLU A 212 58.39 -18.99 -18.08
CA GLU A 212 59.58 -18.97 -17.21
C GLU A 212 59.66 -17.72 -16.31
N TYR A 213 59.34 -16.54 -16.87
CA TYR A 213 59.31 -15.27 -16.12
C TYR A 213 58.21 -15.26 -15.05
N GLU A 214 56.98 -15.63 -15.42
CA GLU A 214 55.82 -15.73 -14.52
C GLU A 214 56.08 -16.74 -13.38
N ARG A 215 56.71 -17.88 -13.72
CA ARG A 215 57.09 -18.92 -12.77
C ARG A 215 58.12 -18.42 -11.76
N GLU A 216 59.12 -17.63 -12.17
CA GLU A 216 60.11 -17.07 -11.24
C GLU A 216 59.51 -16.03 -10.28
N ILE A 217 58.56 -15.21 -10.73
CA ILE A 217 57.82 -14.29 -9.85
C ILE A 217 57.06 -15.06 -8.76
N ILE A 218 56.29 -16.08 -9.16
CA ILE A 218 55.50 -16.89 -8.21
C ILE A 218 56.44 -17.69 -7.29
N LYS A 219 57.54 -18.26 -7.80
CA LYS A 219 58.57 -18.94 -6.98
C LYS A 219 59.19 -18.01 -5.96
N ALA A 220 59.43 -16.74 -6.30
CA ALA A 220 60.01 -15.78 -5.36
C ALA A 220 59.08 -15.55 -4.16
N VAL A 221 57.79 -15.30 -4.42
CA VAL A 221 56.75 -15.17 -3.37
C VAL A 221 56.62 -16.48 -2.58
N PHE A 222 56.57 -17.62 -3.25
CA PHE A 222 56.47 -18.94 -2.62
C PHE A 222 57.64 -19.25 -1.69
N ARG A 223 58.89 -18.95 -2.09
CA ARG A 223 60.09 -19.15 -1.26
C ARG A 223 60.10 -18.23 -0.03
N GLU A 224 59.63 -16.99 -0.16
CA GLU A 224 59.55 -16.03 0.95
C GLU A 224 58.52 -16.48 2.00
N LEU A 225 57.36 -16.97 1.54
CA LEU A 225 56.34 -17.57 2.40
C LEU A 225 56.82 -18.88 3.05
N LYS A 226 57.54 -19.74 2.31
CA LYS A 226 58.14 -20.97 2.85
C LYS A 226 59.11 -20.67 4.00
N LYS A 227 59.98 -19.67 3.83
CA LYS A 227 60.93 -19.20 4.88
C LYS A 227 60.23 -18.64 6.12
N SER A 228 58.95 -18.27 6.00
CA SER A 228 58.14 -17.74 7.09
C SER A 228 57.41 -18.83 7.89
N GLY A 229 57.72 -20.13 7.66
CA GLY A 229 57.22 -21.24 8.46
C GLY A 229 55.90 -21.86 7.96
N TYR A 230 55.61 -21.76 6.65
CA TYR A 230 54.39 -22.29 6.03
C TYR A 230 54.65 -23.49 5.12
N ASP A 231 55.80 -24.17 5.24
CA ASP A 231 56.12 -25.30 4.35
C ASP A 231 55.15 -26.48 4.46
N ASP A 232 54.63 -26.72 5.67
CA ASP A 232 53.66 -27.76 6.01
C ASP A 232 52.19 -27.26 6.02
N TYR A 233 51.88 -26.11 5.41
CA TYR A 233 50.50 -25.61 5.37
C TYR A 233 49.64 -26.40 4.37
N ASP A 234 48.68 -27.15 4.91
CA ASP A 234 47.64 -27.85 4.15
C ASP A 234 46.31 -27.07 4.24
N PRO A 235 45.68 -26.67 3.11
CA PRO A 235 44.36 -26.07 3.13
C PRO A 235 43.33 -26.99 3.78
N ILE A 236 42.53 -26.42 4.67
CA ILE A 236 41.46 -27.16 5.35
C ILE A 236 40.25 -27.27 4.42
N ASP A 237 39.97 -28.49 3.94
CA ASP A 237 38.93 -28.79 2.92
C ASP A 237 37.57 -28.15 3.22
N TYR A 238 37.09 -28.20 4.47
CA TYR A 238 35.77 -27.69 4.81
C TYR A 238 35.69 -26.15 4.85
N LEU A 239 36.82 -25.45 4.77
CA LEU A 239 36.90 -23.99 4.64
C LEU A 239 37.04 -23.50 3.20
N GLU A 240 37.19 -24.42 2.23
CA GLU A 240 37.45 -24.10 0.83
C GLU A 240 36.43 -23.06 0.30
N ASN A 241 35.16 -23.23 0.65
CA ASN A 241 34.03 -22.43 0.19
C ASN A 241 33.44 -21.49 1.25
N ALA A 242 34.16 -21.24 2.36
CA ALA A 242 33.69 -20.41 3.47
C ALA A 242 33.58 -18.91 3.11
N GLU A 243 32.37 -18.35 3.17
CA GLU A 243 32.08 -16.92 3.04
C GLU A 243 32.18 -16.18 4.39
N ASN A 244 31.69 -16.81 5.45
CA ASN A 244 31.65 -16.24 6.79
C ASN A 244 31.85 -17.32 7.84
N ILE A 245 32.48 -16.97 8.95
CA ILE A 245 32.75 -17.87 10.07
C ILE A 245 32.31 -17.17 11.34
N ILE A 246 31.48 -17.85 12.13
CA ILE A 246 30.91 -17.37 13.38
C ILE A 246 31.38 -18.32 14.48
N LEU A 247 32.16 -17.82 15.43
CA LEU A 247 32.55 -18.58 16.61
C LEU A 247 31.35 -18.72 17.55
N VAL A 248 30.95 -19.96 17.85
CA VAL A 248 29.82 -20.28 18.73
C VAL A 248 30.28 -20.45 20.17
N SER A 249 31.36 -21.19 20.38
CA SER A 249 31.93 -21.40 21.71
C SER A 249 33.41 -21.72 21.63
N SER A 250 34.14 -21.39 22.69
CA SER A 250 35.56 -21.70 22.84
C SER A 250 35.83 -22.09 24.30
N GLN A 251 36.18 -23.35 24.54
CA GLN A 251 36.48 -23.90 25.87
C GLN A 251 37.95 -24.30 25.97
N LYS A 252 38.65 -23.76 26.96
CA LYS A 252 40.03 -24.16 27.25
C LYS A 252 40.04 -25.51 27.97
N ILE A 253 40.66 -26.50 27.36
CA ILE A 253 40.83 -27.86 27.90
C ILE A 253 42.30 -28.13 28.23
N LYS A 254 42.56 -28.87 29.31
CA LYS A 254 43.92 -29.31 29.67
C LYS A 254 44.21 -30.65 29.00
N GLY A 255 45.27 -30.69 28.20
CA GLY A 255 45.79 -31.93 27.60
C GLY A 255 46.46 -32.83 28.64
N LYS A 256 46.67 -34.09 28.28
CA LYS A 256 47.30 -35.12 29.14
C LYS A 256 48.71 -34.75 29.65
N LYS A 257 49.38 -33.78 29.01
CA LYS A 257 50.73 -33.28 29.36
C LYS A 257 50.73 -31.87 29.98
N GLY A 258 49.59 -31.32 30.36
CA GLY A 258 49.49 -29.95 30.92
C GLY A 258 49.43 -28.82 29.88
N GLU A 259 49.62 -29.14 28.60
CA GLU A 259 49.40 -28.22 27.47
C GLU A 259 47.93 -27.77 27.42
N SER A 260 47.70 -26.47 27.21
CA SER A 260 46.35 -25.93 27.04
C SER A 260 45.92 -26.06 25.58
N LYS A 261 44.79 -26.72 25.33
CA LYS A 261 44.13 -26.74 24.02
C LYS A 261 42.78 -26.05 24.11
N PHE A 262 42.21 -25.67 22.97
CA PHE A 262 40.91 -25.04 22.85
C PHE A 262 39.99 -25.95 22.06
N ARG A 263 38.87 -26.34 22.65
CA ARG A 263 37.75 -26.96 21.95
C ARG A 263 36.81 -25.86 21.51
N GLU A 264 36.60 -25.73 20.22
CA GLU A 264 35.87 -24.61 19.62
C GLU A 264 34.80 -25.11 18.67
N ALA A 265 33.67 -24.40 18.62
CA ALA A 265 32.56 -24.69 17.74
C ALA A 265 32.28 -23.48 16.84
N TYR A 266 31.98 -23.74 15.57
CA TYR A 266 31.81 -22.72 14.54
C TYR A 266 30.60 -22.98 13.66
N PHE A 267 29.90 -21.91 13.26
CA PHE A 267 29.07 -21.92 12.06
C PHE A 267 29.85 -21.32 10.89
N ILE A 268 29.82 -22.01 9.76
CA ILE A 268 30.51 -21.63 8.54
C ILE A 268 29.47 -21.46 7.45
N GLU A 269 29.24 -20.22 7.02
CA GLU A 269 28.46 -19.93 5.83
C GLU A 269 29.32 -20.23 4.60
N THR A 270 28.85 -21.11 3.73
CA THR A 270 29.57 -21.59 2.55
C THR A 270 28.80 -21.26 1.28
N SER A 271 29.49 -21.10 0.15
CA SER A 271 28.88 -20.84 -1.15
C SER A 271 29.43 -21.79 -2.22
N LYS A 272 28.55 -22.58 -2.82
CA LYS A 272 28.91 -23.52 -3.89
C LYS A 272 27.83 -23.53 -4.96
N ARG A 273 28.18 -23.20 -6.21
CA ARG A 273 27.27 -23.22 -7.38
C ARG A 273 25.93 -22.49 -7.12
N ASN A 274 25.98 -21.27 -6.58
CA ASN A 274 24.82 -20.43 -6.22
C ASN A 274 23.92 -20.96 -5.08
N LEU A 275 24.38 -21.99 -4.35
CA LEU A 275 23.75 -22.47 -3.13
C LEU A 275 24.61 -22.10 -1.93
N LYS A 276 24.02 -21.31 -1.02
CA LYS A 276 24.64 -20.89 0.23
C LYS A 276 24.08 -21.69 1.40
N LYS A 277 24.98 -22.39 2.09
CA LYS A 277 24.64 -23.35 3.16
C LYS A 277 25.46 -23.06 4.39
N VAL A 278 24.92 -23.42 5.55
CA VAL A 278 25.59 -23.31 6.83
C VAL A 278 26.03 -24.70 7.27
N VAL A 279 27.29 -24.81 7.67
CA VAL A 279 27.91 -26.01 8.22
C VAL A 279 28.36 -25.70 9.63
N TYR A 280 28.11 -26.62 10.55
CA TYR A 280 28.59 -26.55 11.93
C TYR A 280 29.81 -27.44 12.07
N VAL A 281 30.86 -26.90 12.68
CA VAL A 281 32.16 -27.57 12.84
C VAL A 281 32.63 -27.45 14.29
N GLU A 282 33.07 -28.56 14.89
CA GLU A 282 33.80 -28.57 16.16
C GLU A 282 35.25 -28.96 15.90
N ILE A 283 36.19 -28.20 16.46
CA ILE A 283 37.63 -28.46 16.35
C ILE A 283 38.30 -28.44 17.72
N THR A 284 39.46 -29.09 17.79
CA THR A 284 40.42 -28.94 18.87
C THR A 284 41.71 -28.31 18.32
N ALA A 285 42.04 -27.10 18.77
CA ALA A 285 43.23 -26.36 18.35
C ALA A 285 44.16 -26.07 19.54
N ASN A 286 45.44 -25.79 19.27
CA ASN A 286 46.39 -25.40 20.33
C ASN A 286 46.22 -23.93 20.75
N GLU A 287 45.53 -23.13 19.95
CA GLU A 287 45.32 -21.70 20.16
C GLU A 287 43.83 -21.37 20.00
N ARG A 288 43.39 -20.30 20.64
CA ARG A 288 42.04 -19.76 20.46
C ARG A 288 41.87 -19.24 19.03
N MET A 289 40.63 -19.30 18.53
CA MET A 289 40.23 -18.99 17.16
C MET A 289 41.10 -19.72 16.13
N GLY A 290 41.33 -21.01 16.39
CA GLY A 290 42.30 -21.84 15.68
C GLY A 290 41.85 -22.36 14.32
N ILE A 291 40.71 -21.90 13.79
CA ILE A 291 40.06 -22.52 12.61
C ILE A 291 40.91 -22.50 11.33
N TYR A 292 41.79 -21.50 11.14
CA TYR A 292 42.74 -21.46 10.02
C TYR A 292 44.15 -21.95 10.39
N LYS A 293 44.36 -22.38 11.64
CA LYS A 293 45.62 -22.92 12.17
C LYS A 293 45.56 -24.45 12.18
N PRO A 294 46.68 -25.17 12.34
CA PRO A 294 46.64 -26.62 12.52
C PRO A 294 45.74 -27.01 13.71
N HIS A 295 44.73 -27.83 13.44
CA HIS A 295 43.74 -28.28 14.41
C HIS A 295 43.23 -29.67 14.03
N VAL A 296 42.55 -30.32 14.98
CA VAL A 296 41.86 -31.61 14.77
C VAL A 296 40.38 -31.33 14.58
N LEU A 297 39.81 -31.79 13.46
CA LEU A 297 38.36 -31.76 13.23
C LEU A 297 37.68 -32.85 14.06
N GLU A 298 36.82 -32.46 14.99
CA GLU A 298 36.08 -33.40 15.86
C GLU A 298 34.74 -33.78 15.24
N LYS A 299 34.06 -32.81 14.60
CA LYS A 299 32.69 -32.99 14.11
C LYS A 299 32.36 -32.00 13.01
N ILE A 300 31.61 -32.47 12.02
CA ILE A 300 31.04 -31.64 10.94
C ILE A 300 29.58 -32.02 10.71
N LYS A 301 28.69 -31.04 10.64
CA LYS A 301 27.25 -31.24 10.42
C LYS A 301 26.68 -30.19 9.48
N HIS A 302 25.79 -30.60 8.59
CA HIS A 302 24.96 -29.67 7.82
C HIS A 302 23.88 -29.07 8.71
N VAL A 303 23.71 -27.75 8.65
CA VAL A 303 22.78 -27.01 9.52
C VAL A 303 21.53 -26.63 8.74
N GLY A 304 21.70 -25.88 7.65
CA GLY A 304 20.59 -25.35 6.86
C GLY A 304 21.05 -24.35 5.78
N PRO A 305 20.14 -23.59 5.17
CA PRO A 305 20.46 -22.50 4.26
C PRO A 305 21.07 -21.33 5.02
N LYS A 306 21.85 -20.50 4.31
CA LYS A 306 22.27 -19.20 4.85
C LYS A 306 21.03 -18.30 5.02
N ILE A 307 20.94 -17.62 6.16
CA ILE A 307 19.92 -16.61 6.44
C ILE A 307 20.60 -15.30 6.77
N ASP A 308 20.11 -14.20 6.21
CA ASP A 308 20.38 -12.85 6.72
C ASP A 308 19.05 -12.20 7.15
N ILE A 309 19.09 -11.29 8.12
CA ILE A 309 17.91 -10.56 8.59
C ILE A 309 17.86 -9.21 7.89
N ILE A 310 16.71 -8.88 7.31
CA ILE A 310 16.48 -7.61 6.61
C ILE A 310 16.02 -6.54 7.58
N ARG A 311 14.98 -6.84 8.36
CA ARG A 311 14.41 -5.95 9.37
C ARG A 311 13.52 -6.71 10.35
N LEU A 312 13.23 -6.09 11.49
CA LEU A 312 12.16 -6.51 12.37
C LEU A 312 10.83 -5.91 11.88
N VAL A 313 9.75 -6.67 11.96
CA VAL A 313 8.43 -6.31 11.45
C VAL A 313 7.38 -6.63 12.51
N SER A 314 6.40 -5.75 12.75
CA SER A 314 5.35 -5.96 13.75
C SER A 314 3.95 -5.86 13.15
N ASP A 315 3.08 -6.80 13.50
CA ASP A 315 1.63 -6.79 13.26
C ASP A 315 0.92 -6.88 14.63
N GLY A 316 0.53 -5.73 15.16
CA GLY A 316 0.04 -5.63 16.54
C GLY A 316 1.12 -6.02 17.55
N ASN A 317 0.79 -6.97 18.43
CA ASN A 317 1.67 -7.41 19.53
C ASN A 317 2.72 -8.45 19.12
N LEU A 318 2.73 -8.88 17.86
CA LEU A 318 3.65 -9.89 17.37
C LEU A 318 4.70 -9.25 16.48
N SER A 319 5.97 -9.44 16.82
CA SER A 319 7.10 -9.00 16.00
C SER A 319 7.89 -10.19 15.49
N VAL A 320 8.23 -10.14 14.21
CA VAL A 320 8.91 -11.19 13.45
C VAL A 320 10.01 -10.56 12.61
N HIS A 321 11.12 -11.25 12.44
CA HIS A 321 12.15 -10.81 11.50
C HIS A 321 11.76 -11.18 10.06
N GLU A 322 11.99 -10.25 9.13
CA GLU A 322 11.96 -10.53 7.70
C GLU A 322 13.33 -11.07 7.27
N PHE A 323 13.34 -12.22 6.60
CA PHE A 323 14.55 -12.98 6.32
C PHE A 323 14.90 -12.94 4.83
N LYS A 324 16.20 -12.89 4.56
CA LYS A 324 16.80 -13.12 3.25
C LYS A 324 17.47 -14.48 3.25
N ILE A 325 16.84 -15.45 2.60
CA ILE A 325 17.29 -16.84 2.55
C ILE A 325 18.15 -17.03 1.29
N ASN A 326 19.32 -17.66 1.45
CA ASN A 326 20.25 -17.96 0.36
C ASN A 326 20.58 -16.74 -0.53
N ASP A 327 20.67 -15.55 0.08
CA ASP A 327 20.90 -14.26 -0.58
C ASP A 327 19.93 -13.88 -1.72
N THR A 328 18.84 -14.61 -1.90
CA THR A 328 17.96 -14.52 -3.09
C THR A 328 16.49 -14.43 -2.73
N ILE A 329 16.03 -15.17 -1.73
CA ILE A 329 14.61 -15.26 -1.38
C ILE A 329 14.35 -14.32 -0.20
N ILE A 330 13.59 -13.25 -0.44
CA ILE A 330 13.04 -12.42 0.65
C ILE A 330 11.77 -13.10 1.14
N HIS A 331 11.73 -13.38 2.43
CA HIS A 331 10.60 -14.05 3.06
C HIS A 331 10.25 -13.38 4.39
N LYS A 332 9.02 -12.86 4.42
CA LYS A 332 8.35 -12.38 5.62
C LYS A 332 7.51 -13.54 6.17
N PRO A 333 7.83 -14.09 7.36
CA PRO A 333 7.06 -15.18 7.92
C PRO A 333 5.65 -14.75 8.31
N THR A 334 4.77 -15.72 8.48
CA THR A 334 3.41 -15.46 8.97
C THR A 334 3.42 -15.02 10.44
N PHE A 335 2.55 -14.08 10.82
CA PHE A 335 2.36 -13.66 12.22
C PHE A 335 1.54 -14.67 13.05
N ASN A 336 1.44 -15.93 12.61
CA ASN A 336 0.57 -16.96 13.20
C ASN A 336 1.35 -18.12 13.84
N TYR A 337 2.59 -17.90 14.27
CA TYR A 337 3.33 -18.94 14.98
C TYR A 337 3.09 -18.90 16.49
N SER A 338 2.94 -20.08 17.08
CA SER A 338 2.81 -20.25 18.52
C SER A 338 4.15 -20.55 19.19
N LYS A 339 5.13 -21.02 18.40
CA LYS A 339 6.47 -21.43 18.84
C LYS A 339 7.51 -21.09 17.77
N VAL A 340 8.75 -20.91 18.18
CA VAL A 340 9.91 -20.72 17.28
C VAL A 340 10.05 -21.87 16.26
N ASP A 341 9.58 -23.07 16.61
CA ASP A 341 9.55 -24.22 15.71
C ASP A 341 8.70 -24.00 14.45
N ASP A 342 7.57 -23.29 14.56
CA ASP A 342 6.69 -23.02 13.43
C ASP A 342 7.39 -22.10 12.42
N LEU A 343 8.10 -21.08 12.92
CA LEU A 343 8.92 -20.17 12.12
C LEU A 343 10.02 -20.92 11.37
N ILE A 344 10.74 -21.81 12.06
CA ILE A 344 11.80 -22.60 11.45
C ILE A 344 11.26 -23.54 10.39
N HIS A 345 10.09 -24.14 10.64
CA HIS A 345 9.42 -24.95 9.65
C HIS A 345 9.06 -24.13 8.40
N GLU A 346 8.51 -22.92 8.56
CA GLU A 346 8.19 -22.02 7.45
C GLU A 346 9.43 -21.64 6.62
N LEU A 347 10.51 -21.22 7.29
CA LEU A 347 11.79 -20.91 6.64
C LEU A 347 12.38 -22.12 5.89
N THR A 348 12.27 -23.29 6.50
CA THR A 348 12.71 -24.56 5.92
C THR A 348 11.93 -24.88 4.66
N VAL A 349 10.59 -24.78 4.70
CA VAL A 349 9.70 -25.01 3.56
C VAL A 349 10.04 -24.10 2.38
N LYS A 350 10.26 -22.80 2.65
CA LYS A 350 10.68 -21.83 1.61
C LYS A 350 12.05 -22.15 1.01
N ALA A 351 12.90 -22.80 1.78
CA ALA A 351 14.24 -23.21 1.36
C ALA A 351 14.33 -24.64 0.79
N ILE A 352 13.24 -25.41 0.70
CA ILE A 352 13.25 -26.80 0.18
C ILE A 352 13.89 -26.89 -1.22
N ASN A 353 13.64 -25.89 -2.08
CA ASN A 353 14.22 -25.83 -3.43
C ASN A 353 15.76 -25.71 -3.44
N SER A 354 16.41 -25.46 -2.30
CA SER A 354 17.87 -25.37 -2.17
C SER A 354 18.56 -26.71 -1.82
N GLY A 355 17.80 -27.80 -1.67
CA GLY A 355 18.35 -29.17 -1.53
C GLY A 355 19.20 -29.39 -0.28
N THR A 356 18.83 -28.77 0.84
CA THR A 356 19.54 -28.85 2.13
C THR A 356 18.90 -29.89 3.07
N ARG A 357 19.72 -30.71 3.71
CA ARG A 357 19.32 -31.42 4.95
C ARG A 357 19.39 -30.43 6.11
N TYR A 358 18.44 -30.51 7.04
CA TYR A 358 18.30 -29.57 8.15
C TYR A 358 18.58 -30.26 9.48
N ASP A 359 19.42 -29.64 10.31
CA ASP A 359 19.54 -29.97 11.74
C ASP A 359 18.83 -28.86 12.53
N THR A 360 17.58 -29.12 12.93
CA THR A 360 16.69 -28.11 13.54
C THR A 360 17.31 -27.45 14.77
N GLN A 361 18.05 -28.20 15.59
CA GLN A 361 18.64 -27.66 16.81
C GLN A 361 19.82 -26.74 16.50
N LEU A 362 20.70 -27.13 15.59
CA LEU A 362 21.80 -26.27 15.16
C LEU A 362 21.31 -25.04 14.38
N PHE A 363 20.22 -25.18 13.63
CA PHE A 363 19.64 -24.07 12.90
C PHE A 363 19.00 -23.03 13.83
N LYS A 364 18.36 -23.45 14.93
CA LYS A 364 17.92 -22.56 16.02
C LYS A 364 19.08 -21.70 16.53
N GLN A 365 20.17 -22.36 16.93
CA GLN A 365 21.35 -21.68 17.46
C GLN A 365 21.99 -20.71 16.44
N TYR A 366 22.04 -21.11 15.16
CA TYR A 366 22.50 -20.22 14.10
C TYR A 366 21.58 -19.01 13.96
N LEU A 367 20.26 -19.20 13.98
CA LEU A 367 19.29 -18.12 13.87
C LEU A 367 19.37 -17.15 15.05
N ASP A 368 19.53 -17.64 16.28
CA ASP A 368 19.69 -16.83 17.48
C ASP A 368 20.91 -15.90 17.35
N LEU A 369 22.06 -16.42 16.90
CA LEU A 369 23.27 -15.62 16.65
C LEU A 369 23.05 -14.56 15.56
N LYS A 370 22.26 -14.87 14.52
CA LYS A 370 21.93 -13.89 13.47
C LYS A 370 20.99 -12.80 13.97
N ILE A 371 20.09 -13.12 14.88
CA ILE A 371 19.21 -12.15 15.56
C ILE A 371 20.05 -11.24 16.47
N GLU A 372 20.97 -11.79 17.26
CA GLU A 372 21.91 -11.01 18.08
C GLU A 372 22.76 -10.07 17.21
N GLU A 373 23.36 -10.60 16.12
CA GLU A 373 24.14 -9.81 15.16
C GLU A 373 23.33 -8.66 14.54
N TYR A 374 22.04 -8.90 14.26
CA TYR A 374 21.14 -7.88 13.74
C TYR A 374 20.82 -6.81 14.80
N ALA A 375 20.46 -7.23 16.02
CA ALA A 375 20.09 -6.34 17.11
C ALA A 375 21.22 -5.38 17.48
N GLU A 376 22.47 -5.87 17.51
CA GLU A 376 23.66 -5.03 17.77
C GLU A 376 23.88 -3.96 16.70
N LYS A 377 23.55 -4.25 15.43
CA LYS A 377 23.82 -3.37 14.29
C LYS A 377 22.71 -2.39 13.98
N HIS A 378 21.46 -2.81 14.18
CA HIS A 378 20.28 -2.12 13.66
C HIS A 378 19.30 -1.69 14.75
N GLY A 379 19.50 -2.13 15.99
CA GLY A 379 18.52 -1.97 17.06
C GLY A 379 17.30 -2.88 16.89
N LEU A 380 16.31 -2.68 17.76
CA LEU A 380 15.11 -3.52 17.87
C LEU A 380 13.82 -2.78 17.49
N GLU A 381 13.91 -1.65 16.80
CA GLU A 381 12.72 -0.93 16.34
C GLU A 381 12.08 -1.66 15.15
N PRO A 382 10.83 -2.12 15.27
CA PRO A 382 10.16 -2.84 14.20
C PRO A 382 9.56 -1.88 13.16
N CYS A 383 9.49 -2.35 11.91
CA CYS A 383 8.58 -1.83 10.92
C CYS A 383 7.14 -2.19 11.30
N ILE A 384 6.28 -1.21 11.55
CA ILE A 384 4.88 -1.43 11.89
C ILE A 384 4.08 -1.69 10.61
N ILE A 385 3.32 -2.79 10.60
CA ILE A 385 2.45 -3.15 9.48
C ILE A 385 1.00 -2.91 9.83
N SER A 386 0.30 -2.20 8.94
CA SER A 386 -1.15 -2.02 9.06
C SER A 386 -1.92 -2.82 8.02
N LYS A 387 -3.01 -3.45 8.46
CA LYS A 387 -4.00 -4.14 7.59
C LYS A 387 -5.02 -3.18 6.96
N ARG A 388 -4.86 -1.87 7.16
CA ARG A 388 -5.76 -0.81 6.72
C ARG A 388 -4.97 0.44 6.37
N THR A 389 -5.45 1.24 5.44
CA THR A 389 -4.86 2.55 5.14
C THR A 389 -5.17 3.55 6.25
N GLY A 390 -4.52 4.72 6.21
CA GLY A 390 -4.83 5.85 7.09
C GLY A 390 -3.77 6.14 8.14
N TRP A 391 -4.08 7.07 9.03
CA TRP A 391 -3.15 7.54 10.05
C TRP A 391 -2.93 6.51 11.16
N ASN A 392 -1.70 6.41 11.65
CA ASN A 392 -1.42 5.85 12.97
C ASN A 392 -2.07 6.72 14.08
N ASP A 393 -1.99 6.27 15.33
CA ASP A 393 -2.78 6.86 16.41
C ASP A 393 -2.26 8.22 16.90
N ASP A 394 -0.96 8.45 16.80
CA ASP A 394 -0.27 9.71 17.10
C ASP A 394 -0.17 10.65 15.89
N LEU A 395 -0.71 10.26 14.73
CA LEU A 395 -0.73 11.04 13.48
C LEU A 395 0.66 11.36 12.90
N THR A 396 1.68 10.60 13.28
CA THR A 396 3.05 10.78 12.79
C THR A 396 3.34 10.04 11.48
N ALA A 397 2.52 9.05 11.13
CA ALA A 397 2.67 8.26 9.92
C ALA A 397 1.32 7.92 9.27
N PHE A 398 1.35 7.66 7.97
CA PHE A 398 0.18 7.27 7.19
C PHE A 398 0.45 5.96 6.43
N TYR A 399 -0.38 4.95 6.67
CA TYR A 399 -0.30 3.66 5.98
C TYR A 399 -0.89 3.77 4.57
N HIS A 400 -0.02 3.69 3.57
CA HIS A 400 -0.39 3.67 2.15
C HIS A 400 0.71 2.96 1.35
N TYR A 401 0.34 2.15 0.35
CA TYR A 401 1.30 1.34 -0.41
C TYR A 401 2.42 2.19 -1.07
N ALA A 402 2.08 3.40 -1.54
CA ALA A 402 3.04 4.34 -2.13
C ALA A 402 3.93 5.08 -1.11
N LEU A 403 3.71 4.86 0.20
CA LEU A 403 4.44 5.46 1.31
C LEU A 403 5.16 4.40 2.17
N ASN A 404 5.19 3.14 1.73
CA ASN A 404 5.89 2.07 2.43
C ASN A 404 7.38 2.40 2.57
N ASP A 405 7.92 2.27 3.78
CA ASP A 405 9.33 2.50 4.09
C ASP A 405 9.88 1.44 5.07
N LYS A 406 11.00 1.76 5.73
CA LYS A 406 11.63 0.86 6.70
C LYS A 406 10.93 0.80 8.06
N TYR A 407 10.05 1.74 8.37
CA TYR A 407 9.36 1.89 9.64
C TYR A 407 7.86 1.62 9.57
N HIS A 408 7.22 1.83 8.41
CA HIS A 408 5.78 1.65 8.23
C HIS A 408 5.46 1.01 6.88
N GLU A 409 4.55 0.03 6.88
CA GLU A 409 4.14 -0.66 5.67
C GLU A 409 2.63 -0.97 5.67
N LEU A 410 1.98 -0.83 4.52
CA LEU A 410 0.66 -1.39 4.28
C LEU A 410 0.79 -2.89 3.97
N HIS A 411 0.06 -3.72 4.72
CA HIS A 411 0.10 -5.18 4.64
C HIS A 411 -0.22 -5.69 3.22
N SER A 412 0.50 -6.72 2.76
CA SER A 412 0.32 -7.31 1.41
C SER A 412 -1.08 -7.88 1.15
N GLU A 413 -1.74 -8.40 2.18
CA GLU A 413 -3.13 -8.87 2.15
C GLU A 413 -4.20 -7.76 2.16
N HIS A 414 -3.80 -6.48 2.07
CA HIS A 414 -4.74 -5.37 1.97
C HIS A 414 -5.58 -5.43 0.68
N GLU A 415 -6.81 -4.92 0.72
CA GLU A 415 -7.76 -4.94 -0.41
C GLU A 415 -7.17 -4.35 -1.70
N LEU A 416 -6.39 -3.28 -1.59
CA LEU A 416 -5.72 -2.65 -2.74
C LEU A 416 -4.72 -3.58 -3.43
N TYR A 417 -4.00 -4.44 -2.70
CA TYR A 417 -3.11 -5.42 -3.32
C TYR A 417 -3.90 -6.59 -3.92
N LYS A 418 -4.84 -7.14 -3.15
CA LYS A 418 -5.71 -8.26 -3.59
C LYS A 418 -6.46 -7.94 -4.88
N LYS A 419 -6.95 -6.71 -5.01
CA LYS A 419 -7.69 -6.24 -6.19
C LYS A 419 -6.80 -5.60 -7.26
N ARG A 420 -5.47 -5.64 -7.12
CA ARG A 420 -4.50 -5.05 -8.06
C ARG A 420 -4.69 -3.54 -8.31
N LYS A 421 -5.06 -2.81 -7.27
CA LYS A 421 -5.29 -1.36 -7.26
C LYS A 421 -4.15 -0.54 -6.64
N ALA A 422 -3.19 -1.21 -6.00
CA ALA A 422 -1.96 -0.61 -5.47
C ALA A 422 -0.97 -0.25 -6.59
N ILE A 423 -1.35 0.69 -7.47
CA ILE A 423 -0.58 1.10 -8.65
C ILE A 423 -0.51 2.63 -8.68
N VAL A 424 0.70 3.17 -8.84
CA VAL A 424 0.94 4.59 -9.16
C VAL A 424 1.23 4.68 -10.66
N LYS A 425 0.54 5.57 -11.37
CA LYS A 425 0.61 5.69 -12.84
C LYS A 425 0.58 7.16 -13.26
N ASN A 426 1.58 7.59 -14.03
CA ASN A 426 1.67 8.94 -14.62
C ASN A 426 1.36 10.08 -13.63
N LYS A 427 1.90 9.98 -12.41
CA LYS A 427 1.59 10.84 -11.27
C LYS A 427 1.74 12.35 -11.56
N ASP A 428 2.81 12.75 -12.24
CA ASP A 428 3.11 14.17 -12.47
C ASP A 428 2.08 14.81 -13.42
N LYS A 429 1.70 14.10 -14.49
CA LYS A 429 0.61 14.53 -15.38
C LYS A 429 -0.75 14.55 -14.67
N GLN A 430 -0.96 13.64 -13.71
CA GLN A 430 -2.17 13.66 -12.88
C GLN A 430 -2.24 14.96 -12.07
N HIS A 431 -1.14 15.42 -11.49
CA HIS A 431 -1.09 16.71 -10.78
C HIS A 431 -1.45 17.89 -11.68
N GLU A 432 -0.89 17.95 -12.89
CA GLU A 432 -1.22 18.98 -13.86
C GLU A 432 -2.72 19.01 -14.17
N LEU A 433 -3.31 17.85 -14.49
CA LEU A 433 -4.73 17.74 -14.77
C LEU A 433 -5.59 18.10 -13.56
N VAL A 434 -5.23 17.62 -12.37
CA VAL A 434 -5.95 17.96 -11.13
C VAL A 434 -5.93 19.46 -10.90
N LYS A 435 -4.79 20.13 -11.08
CA LYS A 435 -4.69 21.58 -10.93
C LYS A 435 -5.60 22.31 -11.92
N GLU A 436 -5.69 21.86 -13.17
CA GLU A 436 -6.61 22.46 -14.16
C GLU A 436 -8.08 22.21 -13.81
N ILE A 437 -8.45 21.02 -13.35
CA ILE A 437 -9.81 20.72 -12.85
C ILE A 437 -10.17 21.64 -11.67
N LEU A 438 -9.26 21.82 -10.71
CA LEU A 438 -9.46 22.68 -9.54
C LEU A 438 -9.62 24.17 -9.94
N LYS A 439 -8.87 24.63 -10.96
CA LYS A 439 -9.05 25.98 -11.52
C LYS A 439 -10.40 26.15 -12.23
N GLU A 440 -10.86 25.12 -12.96
CA GLU A 440 -12.17 25.13 -13.62
C GLU A 440 -13.32 25.25 -12.60
N GLY A 441 -13.19 24.60 -11.43
CA GLY A 441 -14.10 24.79 -10.31
C GLY A 441 -15.48 24.15 -10.44
N LYS A 442 -15.68 23.20 -11.37
CA LYS A 442 -16.94 22.46 -11.60
C LYS A 442 -17.13 21.26 -10.65
N LEU A 443 -18.21 20.48 -10.79
CA LEU A 443 -18.51 19.40 -9.85
C LEU A 443 -17.40 18.35 -9.70
N LEU A 444 -16.60 18.09 -10.75
CA LEU A 444 -15.47 17.17 -10.62
C LEU A 444 -14.46 17.66 -9.59
N SER A 445 -14.16 18.96 -9.58
CA SER A 445 -13.26 19.57 -8.60
C SER A 445 -13.77 19.44 -7.15
N VAL A 446 -15.08 19.50 -6.94
CA VAL A 446 -15.71 19.25 -5.64
C VAL A 446 -15.53 17.80 -5.21
N LEU A 447 -15.62 16.84 -6.14
CA LEU A 447 -15.35 15.43 -5.84
C LEU A 447 -13.87 15.19 -5.54
N LEU A 448 -12.94 15.86 -6.24
CA LEU A 448 -11.51 15.81 -5.91
C LEU A 448 -11.24 16.36 -4.50
N VAL A 449 -11.86 17.49 -4.14
CA VAL A 449 -11.80 18.07 -2.79
C VAL A 449 -12.34 17.09 -1.75
N ALA A 450 -13.50 16.49 -1.97
CA ALA A 450 -14.10 15.52 -1.07
C ALA A 450 -13.28 14.22 -0.95
N SER A 451 -12.60 13.84 -2.02
CA SER A 451 -11.66 12.73 -2.02
C SER A 451 -10.50 13.01 -1.07
N VAL A 452 -9.88 14.18 -1.22
CA VAL A 452 -8.74 14.63 -0.42
C VAL A 452 -9.13 14.91 1.04
N SER A 453 -10.34 15.40 1.31
CA SER A 453 -10.79 15.64 2.69
C SER A 453 -10.93 14.37 3.53
N SER A 454 -10.99 13.17 2.91
CA SER A 454 -10.95 11.90 3.64
C SER A 454 -9.72 11.79 4.54
N LEU A 455 -8.60 12.43 4.15
CA LEU A 455 -7.36 12.46 4.92
C LEU A 455 -7.52 13.14 6.29
N PHE A 456 -8.46 14.06 6.45
CA PHE A 456 -8.57 14.91 7.65
C PHE A 456 -9.64 14.47 8.64
N ILE A 457 -10.40 13.41 8.33
CA ILE A 457 -11.45 12.87 9.22
C ILE A 457 -10.87 12.55 10.60
N LYS A 458 -9.72 11.86 10.66
CA LYS A 458 -9.03 11.53 11.92
C LYS A 458 -8.25 12.74 12.49
N PRO A 459 -7.35 13.42 11.74
CA PRO A 459 -6.57 14.55 12.29
C PRO A 459 -7.37 15.74 12.82
N PHE A 460 -8.50 16.07 12.20
CA PHE A 460 -9.35 17.20 12.63
C PHE A 460 -10.58 16.77 13.41
N ASN A 461 -10.73 15.46 13.66
CA ASN A 461 -11.88 14.88 14.35
C ASN A 461 -13.22 15.34 13.74
N ILE A 462 -13.30 15.36 12.42
CA ILE A 462 -14.51 15.73 11.67
C ILE A 462 -15.21 14.46 11.15
N PRO A 463 -16.54 14.45 11.01
CA PRO A 463 -17.25 13.31 10.45
C PRO A 463 -16.90 13.05 8.98
N GLY A 464 -16.91 11.76 8.60
CA GLY A 464 -16.99 11.38 7.19
C GLY A 464 -18.35 11.77 6.62
N ILE A 465 -18.40 12.02 5.31
CA ILE A 465 -19.64 12.34 4.59
C ILE A 465 -19.90 11.35 3.47
N THR A 466 -21.18 11.12 3.18
CA THR A 466 -21.61 10.38 1.99
C THR A 466 -22.09 11.38 0.95
N ILE A 467 -21.48 11.37 -0.23
CA ILE A 467 -21.86 12.21 -1.36
C ILE A 467 -22.66 11.33 -2.32
N ILE A 468 -23.95 11.62 -2.43
CA ILE A 468 -24.86 10.92 -3.33
C ILE A 468 -24.92 11.69 -4.65
N LEU A 469 -24.52 11.01 -5.72
CA LEU A 469 -24.63 11.48 -7.09
C LEU A 469 -25.90 10.89 -7.71
N GLY A 470 -26.93 11.73 -7.86
CA GLY A 470 -28.20 11.39 -8.51
C GLY A 470 -28.31 11.98 -9.91
N GLY A 471 -29.17 11.40 -10.75
CA GLY A 471 -29.49 11.95 -12.07
C GLY A 471 -29.48 10.90 -13.19
N ASN A 472 -29.57 11.36 -14.43
CA ASN A 472 -29.78 10.52 -15.60
C ASN A 472 -28.69 9.43 -15.77
N SER A 473 -29.09 8.29 -16.32
CA SER A 473 -28.14 7.26 -16.74
C SER A 473 -27.17 7.82 -17.78
N GLY A 474 -25.91 7.39 -17.74
CA GLY A 474 -24.87 7.88 -18.66
C GLY A 474 -24.32 9.29 -18.40
N ALA A 475 -24.79 10.03 -17.37
CA ALA A 475 -24.28 11.37 -17.04
C ALA A 475 -22.82 11.41 -16.49
N GLY A 476 -22.13 10.26 -16.42
CA GLY A 476 -20.74 10.16 -15.99
C GLY A 476 -20.50 10.14 -14.47
N LYS A 477 -21.53 9.85 -13.66
CA LYS A 477 -21.46 9.79 -12.18
C LYS A 477 -20.41 8.81 -11.64
N THR A 478 -20.37 7.61 -12.23
CA THR A 478 -19.39 6.57 -11.87
C THR A 478 -17.99 7.00 -12.31
N THR A 479 -17.84 7.46 -13.55
CA THR A 479 -16.56 7.92 -14.11
C THR A 479 -15.94 9.05 -13.29
N SER A 480 -16.71 10.07 -12.91
CA SER A 480 -16.22 11.19 -12.09
C SER A 480 -15.78 10.75 -10.70
N SER A 481 -16.50 9.79 -10.09
CA SER A 481 -16.11 9.20 -8.81
C SER A 481 -14.86 8.31 -8.91
N LEU A 482 -14.69 7.57 -10.01
CA LEU A 482 -13.46 6.82 -10.30
C LEU A 482 -12.28 7.77 -10.46
N ILE A 483 -12.45 8.91 -11.14
CA ILE A 483 -11.41 9.95 -11.23
C ILE A 483 -11.09 10.51 -9.84
N ALA A 484 -12.08 10.78 -9.00
CA ALA A 484 -11.85 11.29 -7.65
C ALA A 484 -11.09 10.29 -6.75
N THR A 485 -11.43 9.01 -6.82
CA THR A 485 -10.72 7.95 -6.08
C THR A 485 -9.34 7.65 -6.64
N SER A 486 -9.13 7.87 -7.96
CA SER A 486 -7.84 7.66 -8.65
C SER A 486 -6.68 8.47 -8.06
N LEU A 487 -6.98 9.51 -7.27
CA LEU A 487 -5.96 10.26 -6.54
C LEU A 487 -5.14 9.33 -5.64
N PHE A 488 -5.74 8.33 -5.00
CA PHE A 488 -5.06 7.51 -3.99
C PHE A 488 -4.73 6.09 -4.46
N TYR A 489 -5.59 5.48 -5.26
CA TYR A 489 -5.38 4.12 -5.78
C TYR A 489 -5.83 4.02 -7.22
N TYR A 490 -5.33 3.04 -7.95
CA TYR A 490 -5.75 2.84 -9.34
C TYR A 490 -7.23 2.45 -9.38
N SER A 491 -8.02 3.19 -10.14
CA SER A 491 -9.49 3.10 -10.18
C SER A 491 -9.98 2.85 -11.60
N ASP A 492 -9.49 1.79 -12.25
CA ASP A 492 -9.94 1.35 -13.58
C ASP A 492 -11.32 0.69 -13.60
N ASP A 493 -11.77 0.23 -12.44
CA ASP A 493 -13.08 -0.37 -12.25
C ASP A 493 -13.52 -0.21 -10.79
N VAL A 494 -14.81 -0.33 -10.56
CA VAL A 494 -15.46 -0.12 -9.27
C VAL A 494 -14.98 -1.17 -8.25
N LEU A 495 -14.58 -0.70 -7.07
CA LEU A 495 -14.16 -1.57 -5.98
C LEU A 495 -15.31 -2.32 -5.30
N LEU A 496 -16.51 -1.73 -5.33
CA LEU A 496 -17.71 -2.09 -4.59
C LEU A 496 -18.98 -1.78 -5.39
N SER A 497 -19.83 -2.78 -5.61
CA SER A 497 -21.22 -2.56 -6.02
C SER A 497 -22.15 -2.56 -4.81
N ALA A 498 -23.27 -1.84 -4.92
CA ALA A 498 -24.30 -1.76 -3.88
C ALA A 498 -25.04 -3.09 -3.63
N GLN A 499 -24.82 -4.12 -4.46
CA GLN A 499 -25.30 -5.50 -4.23
C GLN A 499 -24.57 -6.22 -3.09
N ALA A 500 -23.43 -5.69 -2.63
CA ALA A 500 -22.68 -6.29 -1.53
C ALA A 500 -23.46 -6.24 -0.20
N THR A 501 -23.26 -7.24 0.66
CA THR A 501 -23.86 -7.22 2.01
C THR A 501 -23.35 -6.03 2.82
N LYS A 502 -24.16 -5.52 3.77
CA LYS A 502 -23.74 -4.43 4.68
C LYS A 502 -22.40 -4.72 5.37
N THR A 503 -22.16 -5.95 5.79
CA THR A 503 -20.88 -6.37 6.39
C THR A 503 -19.71 -6.25 5.43
N ALA A 504 -19.90 -6.61 4.15
CA ALA A 504 -18.86 -6.47 3.14
C ALA A 504 -18.51 -5.00 2.86
N LEU A 505 -19.53 -4.12 2.81
CA LEU A 505 -19.33 -2.67 2.71
C LEU A 505 -18.55 -2.12 3.91
N GLU A 506 -18.94 -2.47 5.14
CA GLU A 506 -18.25 -2.06 6.36
C GLU A 506 -16.76 -2.49 6.37
N LEU A 507 -16.47 -3.73 5.96
CA LEU A 507 -15.08 -4.24 5.94
C LEU A 507 -14.21 -3.50 4.91
N ILE A 508 -14.73 -3.24 3.71
CA ILE A 508 -13.96 -2.58 2.65
C ILE A 508 -13.75 -1.11 3.01
N ILE A 509 -14.77 -0.39 3.49
CA ILE A 509 -14.62 0.99 3.95
C ILE A 509 -13.60 1.05 5.10
N SER A 510 -13.64 0.08 6.03
CA SER A 510 -12.66 0.02 7.12
C SER A 510 -11.23 -0.28 6.66
N SER A 511 -11.06 -1.04 5.57
CA SER A 511 -9.75 -1.25 4.96
C SER A 511 -9.20 0.04 4.33
N LEU A 512 -10.06 0.81 3.66
CA LEU A 512 -9.73 2.07 2.99
C LEU A 512 -9.84 3.29 3.91
N ASN A 513 -9.52 3.12 5.19
CA ASN A 513 -9.62 4.18 6.18
C ASN A 513 -8.74 5.38 5.77
N SER A 514 -9.30 6.58 5.97
CA SER A 514 -8.78 7.89 5.55
C SER A 514 -8.63 8.07 4.03
N LEU A 515 -9.10 7.11 3.22
CA LEU A 515 -9.16 7.20 1.76
C LEU A 515 -10.63 7.23 1.30
N PRO A 516 -10.92 7.86 0.15
CA PRO A 516 -12.27 7.85 -0.42
C PRO A 516 -12.69 6.46 -0.90
N VAL A 517 -13.99 6.19 -0.91
CA VAL A 517 -14.57 4.94 -1.41
C VAL A 517 -15.71 5.23 -2.36
N LEU A 518 -15.75 4.56 -3.52
CA LEU A 518 -16.91 4.55 -4.41
C LEU A 518 -17.75 3.29 -4.19
N ILE A 519 -19.06 3.47 -4.04
CA ILE A 519 -20.07 2.42 -4.10
C ILE A 519 -20.98 2.72 -5.31
N ASP A 520 -20.95 1.82 -6.30
CA ASP A 520 -21.71 1.99 -7.55
C ASP A 520 -23.05 1.25 -7.54
N GLU A 521 -23.95 1.67 -8.44
CA GLU A 521 -25.29 1.08 -8.66
C GLU A 521 -26.20 1.09 -7.41
N GLY A 522 -26.22 2.21 -6.70
CA GLY A 522 -27.00 2.39 -5.48
C GLY A 522 -28.50 2.11 -5.60
N ALA A 523 -29.07 2.15 -6.81
CA ALA A 523 -30.48 1.82 -7.06
C ALA A 523 -30.84 0.38 -6.65
N LEU A 524 -29.84 -0.51 -6.59
CA LEU A 524 -30.03 -1.91 -6.18
C LEU A 524 -30.05 -2.09 -4.65
N ALA A 525 -29.66 -1.07 -3.88
CA ALA A 525 -29.72 -1.10 -2.43
C ALA A 525 -30.99 -0.42 -1.91
N GLY A 526 -31.69 -1.08 -0.98
CA GLY A 526 -32.87 -0.50 -0.34
C GLY A 526 -32.54 0.72 0.54
N VAL A 527 -33.51 1.64 0.69
CA VAL A 527 -33.34 2.91 1.43
C VAL A 527 -32.81 2.74 2.87
N GLY A 528 -33.20 1.65 3.54
CA GLY A 528 -32.69 1.33 4.87
C GLY A 528 -31.18 1.09 4.91
N MET A 529 -30.60 0.44 3.90
CA MET A 529 -29.16 0.16 3.84
C MET A 529 -28.35 1.44 3.66
N ILE A 530 -28.78 2.33 2.76
CA ILE A 530 -28.09 3.60 2.51
C ILE A 530 -28.19 4.54 3.72
N SER A 531 -29.36 4.61 4.38
CA SER A 531 -29.52 5.39 5.61
C SER A 531 -28.56 4.89 6.69
N ASP A 532 -28.51 3.59 6.93
CA ASP A 532 -27.59 2.95 7.86
C ASP A 532 -26.12 3.26 7.54
N LEU A 533 -25.74 3.19 6.27
CA LEU A 533 -24.39 3.49 5.83
C LEU A 533 -24.03 4.96 6.11
N ILE A 534 -24.92 5.89 5.77
CA ILE A 534 -24.72 7.33 6.04
C ILE A 534 -24.48 7.54 7.54
N PHE A 535 -25.25 6.90 8.41
CA PHE A 535 -25.05 6.99 9.87
C PHE A 535 -23.70 6.40 10.30
N SER A 536 -23.32 5.25 9.77
CA SER A 536 -22.06 4.57 10.11
C SER A 536 -20.81 5.32 9.62
N VAL A 537 -20.85 5.89 8.42
CA VAL A 537 -19.79 6.74 7.87
C VAL A 537 -19.65 8.02 8.68
N HIS A 538 -20.77 8.66 9.01
CA HIS A 538 -20.76 9.90 9.78
C HIS A 538 -20.32 9.70 11.23
N SER A 539 -20.73 8.62 11.90
CA SER A 539 -20.21 8.28 13.23
C SER A 539 -18.75 7.82 13.19
N GLY A 540 -18.30 7.33 12.03
CA GLY A 540 -17.00 6.72 11.85
C GLY A 540 -16.86 5.35 12.51
N ALA A 541 -17.99 4.69 12.83
CA ALA A 541 -18.03 3.39 13.50
C ALA A 541 -19.05 2.45 12.84
N GLY A 542 -18.58 1.24 12.52
CA GLY A 542 -19.40 0.11 12.09
C GLY A 542 -20.12 -0.56 13.25
N LYS A 543 -20.71 -1.75 13.00
CA LYS A 543 -21.44 -2.47 14.05
C LYS A 543 -20.51 -2.92 15.18
N THR A 544 -20.88 -2.53 16.39
CA THR A 544 -20.24 -2.95 17.64
C THR A 544 -20.51 -4.42 17.93
N ARG A 545 -19.45 -5.18 18.25
CA ARG A 545 -19.52 -6.60 18.64
C ARG A 545 -18.82 -6.82 19.97
N GLY A 546 -19.50 -7.51 20.90
CA GLY A 546 -18.86 -7.97 22.13
C GLY A 546 -17.94 -9.16 21.84
N ARG A 547 -16.73 -9.13 22.40
CA ARG A 547 -15.78 -10.25 22.37
C ARG A 547 -15.95 -11.11 23.64
N LYS A 548 -15.43 -12.34 23.58
CA LYS A 548 -15.48 -13.29 24.70
C LYS A 548 -14.71 -12.81 25.94
N ASP A 549 -13.77 -11.89 25.74
CA ASP A 549 -12.97 -11.24 26.78
C ASP A 549 -13.66 -9.99 27.37
N LEU A 550 -14.96 -9.79 27.08
CA LEU A 550 -15.77 -8.62 27.49
C LEU A 550 -15.30 -7.29 26.91
N THR A 551 -14.38 -7.29 25.95
CA THR A 551 -14.02 -6.09 25.18
C THR A 551 -14.99 -5.85 24.04
N VAL A 552 -14.99 -4.63 23.53
CA VAL A 552 -15.85 -4.19 22.44
C VAL A 552 -15.02 -3.99 21.19
N ASP A 553 -15.42 -4.64 20.10
CA ASP A 553 -14.80 -4.50 18.78
C ASP A 553 -15.77 -3.78 17.82
N PHE A 554 -15.30 -2.73 17.19
CA PHE A 554 -15.99 -2.08 16.09
C PHE A 554 -14.99 -1.72 15.00
N LYS A 555 -15.48 -1.66 13.76
CA LYS A 555 -14.67 -1.23 12.62
C LYS A 555 -14.72 0.28 12.50
N GLU A 556 -13.56 0.91 12.41
CA GLU A 556 -13.47 2.34 12.11
C GLU A 556 -13.80 2.57 10.63
N LEU A 557 -14.68 3.53 10.37
CA LEU A 557 -15.19 3.87 9.03
C LEU A 557 -14.89 5.34 8.72
N LYS A 558 -13.61 5.71 8.80
CA LYS A 558 -13.16 7.11 8.66
C LYS A 558 -12.83 7.42 7.20
N SER A 559 -13.83 7.40 6.33
CA SER A 559 -13.68 7.63 4.89
C SER A 559 -14.85 8.46 4.36
N ASN A 560 -14.62 9.29 3.34
CA ASN A 560 -15.73 9.82 2.55
C ASN A 560 -16.18 8.78 1.53
N VAL A 561 -17.50 8.72 1.29
CA VAL A 561 -18.11 7.73 0.41
C VAL A 561 -18.81 8.44 -0.74
N PHE A 562 -18.46 8.09 -1.97
CA PHE A 562 -19.22 8.43 -3.17
C PHE A 562 -20.23 7.33 -3.43
N TRP A 563 -21.49 7.72 -3.61
CA TRP A 563 -22.59 6.82 -3.87
C TRP A 563 -23.30 7.27 -5.14
N THR A 564 -23.24 6.45 -6.18
CA THR A 564 -23.91 6.76 -7.46
C THR A 564 -25.25 6.06 -7.52
N THR A 565 -26.27 6.75 -8.03
CA THR A 565 -27.57 6.15 -8.26
C THR A 565 -28.34 6.87 -9.36
N GLU A 566 -29.23 6.16 -10.06
CA GLU A 566 -30.15 6.76 -11.03
C GLU A 566 -31.37 7.34 -10.33
N THR A 567 -31.91 6.60 -9.37
CA THR A 567 -33.06 6.97 -8.55
C THR A 567 -32.65 7.00 -7.09
N THR A 568 -32.96 8.06 -6.38
CA THR A 568 -32.87 8.07 -4.92
C THR A 568 -34.20 8.53 -4.39
N ASP A 569 -34.83 7.74 -3.51
CA ASP A 569 -35.93 8.25 -2.68
C ASP A 569 -35.34 9.19 -1.62
N ILE A 570 -35.00 10.39 -2.07
CA ILE A 570 -34.50 11.47 -1.22
C ILE A 570 -35.54 11.73 -0.11
N ASP A 571 -36.83 11.59 -0.41
CA ASP A 571 -37.93 11.78 0.54
C ASP A 571 -37.90 10.78 1.70
N ASP A 572 -37.54 9.53 1.46
CA ASP A 572 -37.37 8.55 2.55
C ASP A 572 -36.07 8.78 3.34
N LEU A 573 -34.98 9.18 2.68
CA LEU A 573 -33.73 9.60 3.34
C LEU A 573 -33.91 10.88 4.18
N ARG A 574 -34.83 11.77 3.76
CA ARG A 574 -35.23 12.97 4.49
C ARG A 574 -35.91 12.61 5.81
N ARG A 575 -36.79 11.61 5.80
CA ARG A 575 -37.53 11.14 7.00
C ARG A 575 -36.64 10.47 8.05
N THR A 576 -35.53 9.85 7.66
CA THR A 576 -34.64 9.12 8.58
C THR A 576 -33.64 10.02 9.33
N GLY A 577 -33.55 11.31 8.97
CA GLY A 577 -32.55 12.23 9.53
C GLY A 577 -31.14 12.01 8.99
N ALA A 578 -30.95 11.13 8.02
CA ALA A 578 -29.69 10.92 7.30
C ALA A 578 -29.30 12.14 6.47
N PHE A 579 -30.29 12.89 5.97
CA PHE A 579 -30.11 14.03 5.06
C PHE A 579 -29.06 15.07 5.49
N ARG A 580 -28.92 15.39 6.79
CA ARG A 580 -27.92 16.38 7.28
C ARG A 580 -26.48 15.88 7.31
N ARG A 581 -26.25 14.61 6.94
CA ARG A 581 -24.96 13.90 7.00
C ARG A 581 -24.49 13.44 5.62
N MET A 582 -25.25 13.79 4.59
CA MET A 582 -24.95 13.48 3.20
C MET A 582 -25.02 14.75 2.37
N LEU A 583 -24.29 14.76 1.27
CA LEU A 583 -24.39 15.78 0.25
C LEU A 583 -25.08 15.17 -0.98
N TYR A 584 -26.20 15.72 -1.38
CA TYR A 584 -26.93 15.27 -2.57
C TYR A 584 -26.59 16.19 -3.76
N LEU A 585 -26.02 15.64 -4.82
CA LEU A 585 -25.71 16.36 -6.04
C LEU A 585 -26.52 15.78 -7.20
N VAL A 586 -27.32 16.63 -7.84
CA VAL A 586 -28.07 16.27 -9.05
C VAL A 586 -27.25 16.62 -10.27
N VAL A 587 -27.00 15.63 -11.12
CA VAL A 587 -26.17 15.76 -12.31
C VAL A 587 -27.03 15.49 -13.54
N LYS A 588 -26.98 16.38 -14.53
CA LYS A 588 -27.75 16.28 -15.78
C LYS A 588 -26.91 15.67 -16.89
N SER A 589 -25.67 16.12 -17.03
CA SER A 589 -24.74 15.66 -18.06
C SER A 589 -23.30 15.75 -17.60
N TRP A 590 -22.37 15.25 -18.43
CA TRP A 590 -20.94 15.26 -18.13
C TRP A 590 -20.38 16.68 -17.98
N GLU A 591 -20.95 17.64 -18.69
CA GLU A 591 -20.52 19.05 -18.70
C GLU A 591 -20.67 19.72 -17.32
N ASP A 592 -21.51 19.17 -16.44
CA ASP A 592 -21.63 19.59 -15.05
C ASP A 592 -20.37 19.23 -14.23
N PHE A 593 -19.69 18.13 -14.59
CA PHE A 593 -18.45 17.68 -13.96
C PHE A 593 -17.24 18.45 -14.45
N THR A 594 -17.01 18.48 -15.76
CA THR A 594 -15.87 19.17 -16.37
C THR A 594 -16.10 19.39 -17.87
N SER A 595 -15.45 20.41 -18.44
CA SER A 595 -15.33 20.63 -19.88
C SER A 595 -13.92 20.38 -20.42
N LEU A 596 -12.97 19.94 -19.59
CA LEU A 596 -11.57 19.78 -19.96
C LEU A 596 -11.31 18.54 -20.83
N PHE A 597 -12.12 17.50 -20.66
CA PHE A 597 -12.00 16.22 -21.35
C PHE A 597 -13.35 15.49 -21.34
N ARG A 598 -13.45 14.37 -22.07
CA ARG A 598 -14.66 13.57 -22.21
C ARG A 598 -14.58 12.27 -21.41
N PRO A 599 -15.72 11.64 -21.06
CA PRO A 599 -15.71 10.36 -20.33
C PRO A 599 -14.93 9.26 -21.05
N GLU A 600 -14.95 9.25 -22.38
CA GLU A 600 -14.29 8.25 -23.23
C GLU A 600 -12.76 8.33 -23.14
N ASP A 601 -12.22 9.44 -22.63
CA ASP A 601 -10.78 9.59 -22.40
C ASP A 601 -10.28 8.71 -21.24
N ARG A 602 -11.18 8.16 -20.40
CA ARG A 602 -10.87 7.19 -19.33
C ARG A 602 -9.70 7.65 -18.44
N ILE A 603 -9.75 8.90 -17.98
CA ILE A 603 -8.71 9.54 -17.18
C ILE A 603 -8.28 8.71 -15.96
N ASN A 604 -9.24 8.06 -15.29
CA ASN A 604 -9.02 7.18 -14.14
C ASN A 604 -8.16 5.94 -14.44
N GLU A 605 -8.01 5.56 -15.72
CA GLU A 605 -7.13 4.47 -16.15
C GLU A 605 -5.77 4.96 -16.64
N GLN A 606 -5.66 6.23 -17.00
CA GLN A 606 -4.41 6.82 -17.45
C GLN A 606 -3.53 7.26 -16.29
N TYR A 607 -4.16 7.66 -15.18
CA TYR A 607 -3.50 8.33 -14.05
C TYR A 607 -3.93 7.73 -12.71
N ALA A 608 -2.98 7.56 -11.79
CA ALA A 608 -3.26 7.17 -10.42
C ALA A 608 -2.15 7.52 -9.43
N GLY A 609 -2.54 7.88 -8.21
CA GLY A 609 -1.65 7.92 -7.04
C GLY A 609 -1.01 9.28 -6.70
N CYS A 610 -1.37 10.38 -7.35
CA CYS A 610 -0.86 11.72 -6.99
C CYS A 610 -1.24 12.17 -5.57
N GLY A 611 -2.31 11.60 -5.02
CA GLY A 611 -2.72 11.78 -3.63
C GLY A 611 -1.70 11.33 -2.60
N ALA A 612 -0.75 10.45 -2.97
CA ALA A 612 0.39 10.12 -2.10
C ALA A 612 1.24 11.35 -1.78
N ASP A 613 1.38 12.31 -2.70
CA ASP A 613 2.14 13.54 -2.45
C ASP A 613 1.36 14.51 -1.56
N TYR A 614 0.02 14.53 -1.66
CA TYR A 614 -0.81 15.28 -0.72
C TYR A 614 -0.68 14.75 0.71
N ILE A 615 -0.58 13.42 0.88
CA ILE A 615 -0.36 12.80 2.19
C ILE A 615 1.01 13.19 2.75
N ARG A 616 2.08 13.11 1.95
CA ARG A 616 3.43 13.53 2.37
C ARG A 616 3.45 14.99 2.81
N TYR A 617 2.85 15.87 2.00
CA TYR A 617 2.73 17.28 2.34
C TYR A 617 1.94 17.49 3.63
N ALA A 618 0.84 16.75 3.83
CA ALA A 618 0.05 16.84 5.05
C ALA A 618 0.81 16.37 6.30
N ILE A 619 1.67 15.33 6.19
CA ILE A 619 2.54 14.88 7.28
C ILE A 619 3.52 15.99 7.67
N GLU A 620 4.14 16.65 6.69
CA GLU A 620 5.16 17.68 6.92
C GLU A 620 4.58 19.02 7.41
N HIS A 621 3.35 19.35 7.01
CA HIS A 621 2.74 20.67 7.22
C HIS A 621 1.43 20.64 8.03
N MET A 622 1.18 19.57 8.82
CA MET A 622 -0.09 19.35 9.52
C MET A 622 -0.53 20.55 10.40
N GLU A 623 0.40 21.16 11.14
CA GLU A 623 0.06 22.27 12.04
C GLU A 623 -0.33 23.55 11.29
N ASP A 624 0.35 23.86 10.17
CA ASP A 624 0.01 25.01 9.33
C ASP A 624 -1.37 24.83 8.69
N ILE A 625 -1.64 23.63 8.16
CA ILE A 625 -2.95 23.29 7.58
C ILE A 625 -4.04 23.38 8.67
N ARG A 626 -3.78 22.87 9.87
CA ARG A 626 -4.71 22.94 11.00
C ARG A 626 -5.01 24.38 11.42
N LYS A 627 -3.99 25.24 11.42
CA LYS A 627 -4.15 26.67 11.72
C LYS A 627 -5.04 27.35 10.67
N ALA A 628 -4.70 27.19 9.39
CA ALA A 628 -5.50 27.73 8.28
C ALA A 628 -6.94 27.20 8.31
N PHE A 629 -7.14 25.92 8.59
CA PHE A 629 -8.46 25.31 8.76
C PHE A 629 -9.28 25.98 9.85
N LYS A 630 -8.71 26.22 11.03
CA LYS A 630 -9.42 26.91 12.13
C LYS A 630 -9.77 28.35 11.80
N GLU A 631 -8.84 29.08 11.17
CA GLU A 631 -9.03 30.48 10.78
C GLU A 631 -10.13 30.62 9.72
N GLU A 632 -10.07 29.83 8.65
CA GLU A 632 -11.01 29.94 7.53
C GLU A 632 -12.41 29.42 7.87
N THR A 633 -12.53 28.48 8.81
CA THR A 633 -13.82 27.85 9.16
C THR A 633 -14.45 28.41 10.45
N TYR A 634 -13.84 29.41 11.09
CA TYR A 634 -14.28 29.99 12.36
C TYR A 634 -15.79 30.35 12.39
N SER A 635 -16.28 30.94 11.29
CA SER A 635 -17.67 31.39 11.17
C SER A 635 -18.66 30.28 10.78
N PHE A 636 -18.22 29.07 10.42
CA PHE A 636 -19.07 28.04 9.82
C PHE A 636 -20.13 27.50 10.78
N SER A 637 -19.82 27.50 12.08
CA SER A 637 -20.79 27.17 13.14
C SER A 637 -22.04 28.05 13.09
N SER A 638 -21.92 29.29 12.60
CA SER A 638 -23.04 30.22 12.39
C SER A 638 -23.56 30.16 10.95
N LYS A 639 -22.69 30.24 9.93
CA LYS A 639 -23.07 30.28 8.51
C LYS A 639 -23.77 29.01 8.06
N TYR A 640 -23.27 27.85 8.48
CA TYR A 640 -23.68 26.51 8.04
C TYR A 640 -24.17 25.64 9.19
N ARG A 641 -24.73 26.21 10.26
CA ARG A 641 -25.07 25.53 11.52
C ARG A 641 -25.66 24.12 11.36
N GLU A 642 -26.65 23.95 10.47
CA GLU A 642 -27.36 22.70 10.25
C GLU A 642 -26.55 21.62 9.49
N ILE A 643 -25.62 22.05 8.65
CA ILE A 643 -24.79 21.19 7.77
C ILE A 643 -23.29 21.37 8.02
N ASN A 644 -22.91 21.91 9.18
CA ASN A 644 -21.56 22.36 9.51
C ASN A 644 -20.52 21.26 9.27
N THR A 645 -20.87 20.01 9.59
CA THR A 645 -20.00 18.85 9.37
C THR A 645 -19.63 18.63 7.89
N ILE A 646 -20.56 18.92 6.97
CA ILE A 646 -20.32 18.81 5.52
C ILE A 646 -19.39 19.94 5.07
N ALA A 647 -19.66 21.18 5.52
CA ALA A 647 -18.83 22.34 5.21
C ALA A 647 -17.38 22.16 5.70
N LEU A 648 -17.21 21.75 6.96
CA LEU A 648 -15.89 21.46 7.55
C LEU A 648 -15.16 20.36 6.79
N ASN A 649 -15.85 19.29 6.39
CA ASN A 649 -15.24 18.22 5.61
C ASN A 649 -14.73 18.73 4.25
N LEU A 650 -15.56 19.39 3.44
CA LEU A 650 -15.13 19.91 2.14
C LEU A 650 -13.98 20.92 2.27
N TYR A 651 -14.06 21.87 3.21
CA TYR A 651 -13.03 22.88 3.37
C TYR A 651 -11.68 22.31 3.86
N SER A 652 -11.67 21.18 4.58
CA SER A 652 -10.41 20.53 4.96
C SER A 652 -9.61 20.04 3.73
N GLY A 653 -10.29 19.51 2.72
CA GLY A 653 -9.65 19.09 1.47
C GLY A 653 -9.24 20.27 0.59
N LEU A 654 -10.08 21.29 0.51
CA LEU A 654 -9.80 22.52 -0.25
C LEU A 654 -8.54 23.22 0.27
N ILE A 655 -8.44 23.40 1.60
CA ILE A 655 -7.31 24.10 2.23
C ILE A 655 -6.00 23.34 1.99
N LEU A 656 -6.01 22.00 2.08
CA LEU A 656 -4.82 21.21 1.72
C LEU A 656 -4.43 21.41 0.25
N LEU A 657 -5.39 21.34 -0.67
CA LEU A 657 -5.10 21.48 -2.10
C LEU A 657 -4.57 22.88 -2.45
N GLU A 658 -5.13 23.92 -1.84
CA GLU A 658 -4.65 25.30 -2.04
C GLU A 658 -3.26 25.53 -1.45
N ALA A 659 -2.98 24.94 -0.28
CA ALA A 659 -1.65 24.97 0.33
C ALA A 659 -0.63 24.22 -0.54
N PHE A 660 -0.96 22.99 -0.96
CA PHE A 660 -0.10 22.15 -1.78
C PHE A 660 0.24 22.79 -3.14
N TYR A 661 -0.76 23.30 -3.85
CA TYR A 661 -0.55 23.96 -5.13
C TYR A 661 -0.11 25.42 -5.02
N ASN A 662 -0.04 25.95 -3.78
CA ASN A 662 0.23 27.35 -3.47
C ASN A 662 -0.62 28.30 -4.34
N THR A 663 -1.94 28.06 -4.38
CA THR A 663 -2.87 28.79 -5.25
C THR A 663 -4.27 28.75 -4.63
N LYS A 664 -4.95 29.90 -4.54
CA LYS A 664 -6.37 29.95 -4.16
C LYS A 664 -7.27 29.65 -5.37
N PHE A 665 -8.21 28.71 -5.22
CA PHE A 665 -9.12 28.31 -6.29
C PHE A 665 -10.48 29.01 -6.13
N TYR A 666 -10.57 30.26 -6.57
CA TYR A 666 -11.75 31.11 -6.33
C TYR A 666 -13.05 30.58 -6.96
N GLU A 667 -13.00 30.03 -8.19
CA GLU A 667 -14.19 29.47 -8.83
C GLU A 667 -14.67 28.20 -8.10
N LEU A 668 -13.74 27.34 -7.67
CA LEU A 668 -14.05 26.18 -6.83
C LEU A 668 -14.69 26.59 -5.49
N ARG A 669 -14.17 27.63 -4.82
CA ARG A 669 -14.78 28.17 -3.60
C ARG A 669 -16.22 28.63 -3.82
N LYS A 670 -16.48 29.37 -4.90
CA LYS A 670 -17.84 29.80 -5.25
C LYS A 670 -18.76 28.61 -5.47
N THR A 671 -18.29 27.58 -6.17
CA THR A 671 -19.07 26.35 -6.41
C THR A 671 -19.36 25.60 -5.11
N ILE A 672 -18.36 25.42 -4.24
CA ILE A 672 -18.55 24.77 -2.93
C ILE A 672 -19.54 25.57 -2.08
N ASP A 673 -19.37 26.89 -1.97
CA ASP A 673 -20.24 27.74 -1.17
C ASP A 673 -21.68 27.70 -1.68
N LYS A 674 -21.87 27.76 -3.01
CA LYS A 674 -23.19 27.62 -3.63
C LYS A 674 -23.84 26.27 -3.30
N ILE A 675 -23.09 25.17 -3.43
CA ILE A 675 -23.58 23.82 -3.10
C ILE A 675 -23.98 23.73 -1.62
N LEU A 676 -23.19 24.33 -0.72
CA LEU A 676 -23.50 24.37 0.71
C LEU A 676 -24.73 25.23 1.01
N ASP A 677 -24.87 26.38 0.35
CA ASP A 677 -26.05 27.25 0.49
C ASP A 677 -27.32 26.55 -0.04
N ASP A 678 -27.24 25.87 -1.18
CA ASP A 678 -28.33 25.07 -1.74
C ASP A 678 -28.70 23.89 -0.80
N ALA A 679 -27.71 23.18 -0.27
CA ALA A 679 -27.92 22.10 0.70
C ALA A 679 -28.56 22.60 2.01
N LYS A 680 -28.14 23.79 2.47
CA LYS A 680 -28.74 24.46 3.64
C LYS A 680 -30.19 24.86 3.35
N ALA A 681 -30.47 25.44 2.19
CA ALA A 681 -31.82 25.84 1.79
C ALA A 681 -32.77 24.63 1.73
N LEU A 682 -32.35 23.54 1.09
CA LEU A 682 -33.10 22.28 1.04
C LEU A 682 -33.39 21.72 2.44
N PHE A 683 -32.46 21.89 3.39
CA PHE A 683 -32.69 21.49 4.77
C PHE A 683 -33.70 22.39 5.51
N ILE A 684 -33.66 23.71 5.28
CA ILE A 684 -34.59 24.66 5.89
C ILE A 684 -36.01 24.44 5.33
N GLU A 685 -36.16 24.31 4.02
CA GLU A 685 -37.44 24.03 3.36
C GLU A 685 -38.10 22.77 3.93
N ASN A 686 -37.32 21.73 4.23
CA ASN A 686 -37.81 20.51 4.89
C ASN A 686 -38.40 20.77 6.30
N LYS A 687 -37.87 21.73 7.07
CA LYS A 687 -38.50 22.09 8.36
C LYS A 687 -39.88 22.71 8.17
N GLU A 688 -40.01 23.56 7.16
CA GLU A 688 -41.27 24.25 6.86
C GLU A 688 -42.32 23.34 6.21
N ASN A 689 -41.89 22.30 5.48
CA ASN A 689 -42.78 21.32 4.84
C ASN A 689 -43.65 20.53 5.84
N VAL A 690 -43.25 20.38 7.11
CA VAL A 690 -44.08 19.65 8.11
C VAL A 690 -45.51 20.18 8.19
N VAL A 691 -45.67 21.51 8.12
CA VAL A 691 -46.98 22.17 8.19
C VAL A 691 -47.79 21.92 6.92
N GLN A 692 -47.12 21.93 5.77
CA GLN A 692 -47.73 21.72 4.46
C GLN A 692 -48.09 20.24 4.24
N GLU A 693 -47.19 19.30 4.54
CA GLU A 693 -47.46 17.84 4.53
C GLU A 693 -48.61 17.49 5.49
N PHE A 694 -48.67 18.12 6.67
CA PHE A 694 -49.81 17.96 7.58
C PHE A 694 -51.11 18.48 6.95
N LYS A 695 -51.09 19.62 6.25
CA LYS A 695 -52.25 20.16 5.53
C LYS A 695 -52.69 19.23 4.40
N ASP A 696 -51.76 18.74 3.59
CA ASP A 696 -52.05 17.90 2.43
C ASP A 696 -52.67 16.56 2.86
N ILE A 697 -52.14 15.93 3.92
CA ILE A 697 -52.74 14.73 4.52
C ILE A 697 -54.19 15.00 4.96
N LEU A 698 -54.46 16.14 5.61
CA LEU A 698 -55.81 16.49 6.02
C LEU A 698 -56.74 16.68 4.82
N VAL A 699 -56.31 17.39 3.79
CA VAL A 699 -57.08 17.65 2.56
C VAL A 699 -57.39 16.34 1.83
N GLU A 700 -56.40 15.50 1.57
CA GLU A 700 -56.55 14.20 0.89
C GLU A 700 -57.48 13.24 1.62
N ASN A 701 -57.57 13.37 2.95
CA ASN A 701 -58.38 12.52 3.82
C ASN A 701 -59.67 13.17 4.30
N THR A 702 -59.96 14.42 3.91
CA THR A 702 -61.12 15.17 4.41
C THR A 702 -62.41 14.39 4.21
N TYR A 703 -62.71 13.99 2.97
CA TYR A 703 -63.94 13.24 2.66
C TYR A 703 -63.85 11.73 2.93
N LYS A 704 -62.68 11.22 3.34
CA LYS A 704 -62.46 9.78 3.61
C LYS A 704 -62.52 9.47 5.10
N ARG A 705 -61.96 10.35 5.93
CA ARG A 705 -61.69 10.13 7.36
C ARG A 705 -62.33 11.17 8.27
N PHE A 706 -62.79 12.32 7.75
CA PHE A 706 -63.48 13.34 8.55
C PHE A 706 -64.97 13.39 8.25
N HIS A 707 -65.76 13.64 9.28
CA HIS A 707 -67.16 14.02 9.12
C HIS A 707 -67.22 15.50 8.76
N VAL A 708 -67.78 15.80 7.59
CA VAL A 708 -67.87 17.20 7.11
C VAL A 708 -69.19 17.79 7.58
N ILE A 709 -69.11 18.85 8.38
CA ILE A 709 -70.25 19.54 8.99
C ILE A 709 -70.39 20.96 8.43
N ASN A 710 -71.62 21.51 8.46
CA ASN A 710 -71.97 22.87 7.99
C ASN A 710 -71.62 23.13 6.51
N ILE A 711 -72.11 22.27 5.60
CA ILE A 711 -72.03 22.48 4.14
C ILE A 711 -73.22 23.35 3.73
N ASP A 712 -72.99 24.38 2.90
CA ASP A 712 -74.06 25.27 2.42
C ASP A 712 -75.03 24.51 1.49
N ASP A 713 -76.30 24.58 1.87
CA ASP A 713 -77.57 24.27 1.21
C ASP A 713 -77.71 22.99 0.33
N GLU A 714 -78.60 22.11 0.80
CA GLU A 714 -79.29 20.99 0.12
C GLU A 714 -78.80 19.53 0.30
N ILE A 715 -77.64 19.25 0.91
CA ILE A 715 -77.25 17.86 1.23
C ILE A 715 -76.69 17.78 2.65
N GLY A 716 -77.37 16.99 3.49
CA GLY A 716 -77.03 16.75 4.89
C GLY A 716 -75.61 16.18 5.11
N GLU A 717 -75.21 16.16 6.39
CA GLU A 717 -73.92 15.69 6.90
C GLU A 717 -73.33 14.52 6.08
N LYS A 718 -72.09 14.69 5.60
CA LYS A 718 -71.41 13.61 4.87
C LYS A 718 -70.64 12.73 5.85
N LEU A 719 -71.19 11.54 6.08
CA LEU A 719 -70.60 10.52 6.96
C LEU A 719 -69.30 9.96 6.35
N ALA A 720 -68.27 9.76 7.19
CA ALA A 720 -67.00 9.18 6.76
C ALA A 720 -67.11 7.66 6.52
N ASN A 721 -66.41 7.14 5.50
CA ASN A 721 -66.59 5.77 5.01
C ASN A 721 -66.01 4.66 5.91
N SER A 722 -65.03 4.95 6.78
CA SER A 722 -64.64 4.15 7.97
C SER A 722 -63.34 4.69 8.63
N ASN A 723 -63.21 4.44 9.94
CA ASN A 723 -62.12 4.89 10.82
C ASN A 723 -61.97 6.42 10.91
N ILE A 724 -62.85 7.03 11.70
CA ILE A 724 -62.99 8.49 11.82
C ILE A 724 -61.76 9.10 12.50
N TRP A 725 -61.22 10.15 11.89
CA TRP A 725 -60.12 10.98 12.42
C TRP A 725 -60.60 12.22 13.17
N GLY A 726 -61.79 12.72 12.83
CA GLY A 726 -62.35 13.92 13.44
C GLY A 726 -63.55 14.47 12.68
N GLU A 727 -63.82 15.75 12.93
CA GLU A 727 -64.79 16.56 12.17
C GLU A 727 -64.07 17.68 11.42
N TYR A 728 -64.60 18.05 10.26
CA TYR A 728 -64.17 19.21 9.49
C TYR A 728 -65.36 20.14 9.32
N ASP A 729 -65.25 21.36 9.85
CA ASP A 729 -66.26 22.40 9.68
C ASP A 729 -65.98 23.18 8.40
N ALA A 730 -66.80 22.94 7.37
CA ALA A 730 -66.61 23.52 6.05
C ALA A 730 -66.76 25.05 6.03
N LYS A 731 -67.62 25.60 6.89
CA LYS A 731 -67.87 27.05 6.97
C LYS A 731 -66.71 27.79 7.62
N SER A 732 -66.16 27.24 8.69
CA SER A 732 -65.04 27.88 9.41
C SER A 732 -63.66 27.43 8.93
N GLN A 733 -63.60 26.46 8.00
CA GLN A 733 -62.40 25.78 7.52
C GLN A 733 -61.54 25.21 8.67
N THR A 734 -62.19 24.62 9.69
CA THR A 734 -61.53 24.17 10.91
C THR A 734 -61.58 22.65 11.03
N TYR A 735 -60.44 22.03 11.31
CA TYR A 735 -60.33 20.60 11.62
C TYR A 735 -60.32 20.37 13.14
N TYR A 736 -61.22 19.50 13.59
CA TYR A 736 -61.27 18.99 14.96
C TYR A 736 -60.74 17.56 14.98
N ILE A 737 -59.45 17.40 15.24
CA ILE A 737 -58.71 16.14 15.05
C ILE A 737 -58.60 15.42 16.40
N MET A 738 -59.08 14.16 16.47
CA MET A 738 -58.93 13.34 17.68
C MET A 738 -57.45 13.05 17.98
N ALA A 739 -57.09 12.94 19.27
CA ALA A 739 -55.70 12.69 19.67
C ALA A 739 -55.08 11.41 19.08
N ARG A 740 -55.89 10.35 18.87
CA ARG A 740 -55.46 9.11 18.21
C ARG A 740 -55.09 9.33 16.74
N ALA A 741 -55.91 10.12 16.04
CA ALA A 741 -55.74 10.41 14.62
C ALA A 741 -54.58 11.38 14.40
N PHE A 742 -54.42 12.37 15.28
CA PHE A 742 -53.27 13.25 15.26
C PHE A 742 -51.95 12.46 15.42
N LYS A 743 -51.92 11.44 16.29
CA LYS A 743 -50.77 10.53 16.42
C LYS A 743 -50.54 9.69 15.16
N GLU A 744 -51.60 9.26 14.48
CA GLU A 744 -51.53 8.54 13.21
C GLU A 744 -50.99 9.42 12.07
N ILE A 745 -51.49 10.65 11.94
CA ILE A 745 -51.00 11.65 10.98
C ILE A 745 -49.53 11.99 11.25
N ALA A 746 -49.15 12.19 12.51
CA ALA A 746 -47.74 12.43 12.88
C ALA A 746 -46.84 11.24 12.47
N LYS A 747 -47.32 9.99 12.61
CA LYS A 747 -46.63 8.80 12.10
C LYS A 747 -46.53 8.78 10.58
N MET A 748 -47.57 9.20 9.85
CA MET A 748 -47.54 9.30 8.39
C MET A 748 -46.50 10.31 7.89
N ILE A 749 -46.32 11.41 8.63
CA ILE A 749 -45.27 12.42 8.39
C ILE A 749 -43.87 11.90 8.84
N GLY A 750 -43.81 10.81 9.60
CA GLY A 750 -42.56 10.28 10.15
C GLY A 750 -42.00 11.08 11.33
N LYS A 751 -42.85 11.82 12.07
CA LYS A 751 -42.43 12.64 13.23
C LYS A 751 -43.14 12.28 14.53
N GLU A 752 -42.46 12.57 15.63
CA GLU A 752 -43.06 12.49 16.97
C GLU A 752 -44.18 13.52 17.12
N ARG A 753 -45.29 13.09 17.75
CA ARG A 753 -46.52 13.89 17.88
C ARG A 753 -46.25 15.28 18.46
N ASN A 754 -45.42 15.36 19.50
CA ASN A 754 -45.15 16.61 20.21
C ASN A 754 -44.37 17.60 19.33
N LEU A 755 -43.49 17.12 18.45
CA LEU A 755 -42.75 17.97 17.52
C LEU A 755 -43.68 18.57 16.46
N VAL A 756 -44.62 17.78 15.93
CA VAL A 756 -45.63 18.29 15.00
C VAL A 756 -46.49 19.36 15.68
N VAL A 757 -46.88 19.14 16.95
CA VAL A 757 -47.60 20.15 17.74
C VAL A 757 -46.81 21.44 17.89
N GLU A 758 -45.52 21.38 18.21
CA GLU A 758 -44.66 22.57 18.32
C GLU A 758 -44.54 23.32 17.00
N GLU A 759 -44.33 22.62 15.88
CA GLU A 759 -44.19 23.24 14.55
C GLU A 759 -45.51 23.87 14.08
N LEU A 760 -46.66 23.21 14.28
CA LEU A 760 -47.97 23.78 13.99
C LEU A 760 -48.32 24.98 14.91
N THR A 761 -47.82 24.98 16.15
CA THR A 761 -47.97 26.10 17.09
C THR A 761 -47.13 27.30 16.63
N LYS A 762 -45.85 27.08 16.27
CA LYS A 762 -44.96 28.12 15.73
C LYS A 762 -45.52 28.73 14.44
N ALA A 763 -46.11 27.91 13.58
CA ALA A 763 -46.76 28.36 12.35
C ALA A 763 -48.13 29.05 12.58
N GLY A 764 -48.64 29.06 13.82
CA GLY A 764 -49.91 29.69 14.16
C GLY A 764 -51.15 29.02 13.57
N VAL A 765 -51.04 27.74 13.16
CA VAL A 765 -52.14 26.95 12.57
C VAL A 765 -52.83 26.05 13.58
N LEU A 766 -52.16 25.70 14.69
CA LEU A 766 -52.78 25.02 15.82
C LEU A 766 -53.35 26.05 16.79
N GLU A 767 -54.68 26.21 16.79
CA GLU A 767 -55.34 27.19 17.67
C GLU A 767 -55.42 26.69 19.11
N ASN A 768 -55.77 25.41 19.28
CA ASN A 768 -55.93 24.83 20.61
C ASN A 768 -55.53 23.34 20.65
N LYS A 769 -54.98 22.90 21.78
CA LYS A 769 -54.57 21.52 22.04
C LYS A 769 -55.40 20.87 23.15
N ASN A 770 -55.83 19.63 22.94
CA ASN A 770 -56.56 18.82 23.92
C ASN A 770 -57.80 19.51 24.53
N VAL A 771 -58.59 20.18 23.69
CA VAL A 771 -59.84 20.82 24.10
C VAL A 771 -60.97 19.80 24.09
N SER A 772 -61.89 19.91 25.04
CA SER A 772 -63.12 19.11 25.04
C SER A 772 -64.04 19.60 23.92
N TYR A 773 -64.40 18.72 23.00
CA TYR A 773 -65.26 19.04 21.86
C TYR A 773 -66.33 17.95 21.72
N TYR A 774 -67.59 18.36 21.59
CA TYR A 774 -68.70 17.44 21.35
C TYR A 774 -68.78 17.12 19.85
N MET A 775 -68.35 15.92 19.47
CA MET A 775 -68.43 15.46 18.08
C MET A 775 -69.86 15.02 17.78
N LYS A 776 -70.50 15.72 16.83
CA LYS A 776 -71.83 15.38 16.30
C LYS A 776 -71.86 13.98 15.69
N SER A 777 -70.77 13.56 15.04
CA SER A 777 -70.69 12.29 14.33
C SER A 777 -70.79 11.05 15.22
N ILE A 778 -70.32 11.14 16.48
CA ILE A 778 -70.32 10.04 17.45
C ILE A 778 -71.14 10.34 18.71
N LYS A 779 -71.76 11.52 18.78
CA LYS A 779 -72.58 12.02 19.90
C LYS A 779 -71.87 11.94 21.26
N GLN A 780 -70.56 12.17 21.28
CA GLN A 780 -69.72 12.11 22.49
C GLN A 780 -68.74 13.28 22.56
N THR A 781 -68.41 13.68 23.78
CA THR A 781 -67.35 14.67 24.04
C THR A 781 -65.99 13.98 24.04
N VAL A 782 -65.10 14.41 23.16
CA VAL A 782 -63.73 13.88 23.05
C VAL A 782 -62.69 15.01 23.12
N LYS A 783 -61.43 14.65 23.37
CA LYS A 783 -60.31 15.58 23.34
C LYS A 783 -59.76 15.71 21.92
N VAL A 784 -59.76 16.93 21.40
CA VAL A 784 -59.33 17.23 20.02
C VAL A 784 -58.23 18.28 19.97
N TYR A 785 -57.51 18.27 18.85
CA TYR A 785 -56.64 19.34 18.38
C TYR A 785 -57.44 20.17 17.38
N VAL A 786 -57.45 21.49 17.57
CA VAL A 786 -58.18 22.44 16.70
C VAL A 786 -57.16 23.06 15.76
N VAL A 787 -57.25 22.74 14.48
CA VAL A 787 -56.32 23.19 13.44
C VAL A 787 -57.07 24.01 12.41
N LYS A 788 -56.52 25.19 12.10
CA LYS A 788 -57.07 26.13 11.11
C LYS A 788 -55.96 26.72 10.26
N PHE A 789 -56.09 26.54 8.95
CA PHE A 789 -55.17 27.14 7.98
C PHE A 789 -55.79 28.46 7.51
N LYS A 790 -55.22 29.60 7.93
CA LYS A 790 -55.66 30.91 7.43
C LYS A 790 -55.33 31.02 5.93
N GLU A 791 -56.30 31.36 5.10
CA GLU A 791 -56.02 31.74 3.71
C GLU A 791 -55.17 33.02 3.71
N LYS A 792 -54.03 33.00 3.00
CA LYS A 792 -53.31 34.23 2.68
C LYS A 792 -54.23 35.05 1.77
N LYS A 793 -54.66 36.23 2.24
CA LYS A 793 -55.08 37.28 1.31
C LYS A 793 -53.89 37.57 0.39
N GLU A 794 -54.13 37.61 -0.93
CA GLU A 794 -53.19 38.21 -1.87
C GLU A 794 -53.00 39.67 -1.48
N ASP A 795 -51.96 39.96 -0.71
CA ASP A 795 -51.56 41.33 -0.44
C ASP A 795 -50.89 41.88 -1.71
N ASN A 796 -51.66 42.69 -2.43
CA ASN A 796 -51.13 43.66 -3.38
C ASN A 796 -49.98 44.43 -2.72
N LYS A 797 -48.76 44.20 -3.22
CA LYS A 797 -47.60 45.04 -2.93
C LYS A 797 -47.92 46.49 -3.26
N THR A 798 -48.25 47.28 -2.25
CA THR A 798 -47.90 48.70 -2.25
C THR A 798 -47.80 49.24 -0.84
N THR A 799 -46.68 49.92 -0.58
CA THR A 799 -46.42 50.84 0.55
C THR A 799 -46.35 50.25 1.97
N LYS A 800 -45.17 49.71 2.33
CA LYS A 800 -44.62 49.80 3.70
C LYS A 800 -43.09 49.68 3.77
N GLU A 801 -42.39 50.23 2.78
CA GLU A 801 -40.92 50.24 2.73
C GLU A 801 -40.31 51.65 2.96
N GLN A 802 -41.06 52.56 3.60
CA GLN A 802 -40.60 53.93 3.89
C GLN A 802 -40.69 54.36 5.36
N ALA A 803 -40.93 53.46 6.30
CA ALA A 803 -41.04 53.83 7.73
C ALA A 803 -39.87 53.38 8.63
N ASP A 804 -39.10 52.34 8.27
CA ASP A 804 -38.09 51.79 9.20
C ASP A 804 -36.64 52.23 8.95
N ASN A 805 -36.38 53.09 7.96
CA ASN A 805 -35.05 53.69 7.74
C ASN A 805 -34.78 54.98 8.55
N LYS A 806 -35.45 55.16 9.70
CA LYS A 806 -35.31 56.36 10.52
C LYS A 806 -35.26 56.15 12.03
N VAL A 807 -34.80 55.00 12.53
CA VAL A 807 -34.45 54.84 13.95
C VAL A 807 -33.26 53.88 14.13
N GLU A 808 -32.06 54.28 13.69
CA GLU A 808 -30.80 53.76 14.27
C GLU A 808 -29.61 54.63 13.82
N LYS A 809 -29.65 55.91 14.19
CA LYS A 809 -28.48 56.78 14.26
C LYS A 809 -28.53 57.55 15.57
N LYS A 810 -27.94 57.00 16.61
CA LYS A 810 -27.22 57.67 17.72
C LYS A 810 -27.13 56.74 18.94
N LYS A 811 -25.94 56.15 19.14
CA LYS A 811 -25.18 56.16 20.40
C LYS A 811 -23.98 55.22 20.24
N ILE A 812 -22.88 55.77 19.75
CA ILE A 812 -21.54 55.25 20.04
C ILE A 812 -20.88 56.40 20.79
N ASP A 813 -20.72 56.22 22.10
CA ASP A 813 -19.79 57.00 22.91
C ASP A 813 -18.53 56.16 23.10
N ASN A 814 -17.42 56.86 22.99
CA ASN A 814 -16.05 56.36 23.09
C ASN A 814 -15.74 55.77 24.46
N ASN A 815 -15.04 54.64 24.48
CA ASN A 815 -13.75 54.44 25.15
C ASN A 815 -13.48 52.93 25.22
N ASP A 816 -12.49 52.44 24.47
CA ASP A 816 -11.26 51.92 25.08
C ASP A 816 -10.33 51.36 24.00
N VAL A 817 -9.17 52.00 23.95
CA VAL A 817 -7.92 51.64 23.29
C VAL A 817 -7.32 50.44 24.02
N VAL A 818 -6.88 49.38 23.31
CA VAL A 818 -5.54 48.76 23.47
C VAL A 818 -5.18 47.94 22.21
N ASP A 819 -4.00 48.31 21.70
CA ASP A 819 -3.00 47.75 20.79
C ASP A 819 -2.98 46.30 20.24
N PHE A 820 -2.27 46.25 19.11
CA PHE A 820 -1.93 45.20 18.14
C PHE A 820 -1.20 43.96 18.67
#